data_AF-A0A7C5KG08-F1
#
_entry.id   AF-A0A7C5KG08-F1
#
_cell.length_a   1.000
_cell.length_b   1.000
_cell.length_c   1.000
_cell.angle_alpha   90.00
_cell.angle_beta   90.00
_cell.angle_gamma   90.00
#
_symmetry.space_group_name_H-M   'P 1'
#
loop_
_entity.id
_entity.type
_entity.pdbx_description
1 polymer ?
#
loop_
_entity_poly.entity_id
_entity_poly.type
_entity_poly.pdbx_seq_one_letter_code
_entity_poly.pdbx_strand_id
1 'polypeptide(L)'
;MRKFLLLYIFLSFFIFSEIKISIDKPVILKLERRTGIYKDEKEDKEVQTICKIFSDGQNLIFSFDCKEPLIKNIKTEKKENDTEIWQDDSVEIFIQTEIDKDDYFQIVVNAIGKIYDKYLSGSITEWDSKADVKTKINEDGYAVEIKLPISSLKFDPEKNIWRINLCRNRKPINQYYTFCGWYHKYKEWEKFDLSEIELSKIKSNPVFPVNVYTYDTGKLKDLNEKLKWIIDERIRIYCGWLTGIERRPEHTHTIYQVIDKISECKFNLITLRYYPYNENPSLNGESLIAALYAKKKGLKVIFHLGYIANVKNNYQLLINSDGSPVKFWANYLPSLFDENFWEDRFYKLINEIIEFERKENINIFDGILFDIEPYREGRLDLDFSDIVFYEFLKRENIDEKVDYKKRKVFLLKKDLIEKYRNFCEEYLAEKLSKFRDKIHKDKEIFFCIYPFNDWYLNTERSWWQVGVCKGLGKKEIPFFVWDDNCYWTGFTGNQKLPEKGQEFLRKKLGYEGIFLTSIDYITYPNYPQYTPEKAGEEYYYLVRTGPGCWLYGENNPEKGSDIWKNHLPYWEYFKKANERLYEEKIIKKIEPDIPDKKEIERIDRIIEKIKKRMRDQWLVKSGKPYYYSDPVAEKIEDDGKIIFIKNLNGYEGHNCDFIYNGTSSTYNFEIPDIDKFKNFYLEIEGKVPFRPERGIVIVKINGNEIERKKWETNYIKNRWKIEKRYLKEKNEVNISYFDGENPFETIYDTNFLVKSIKMELEK
;
A
#
# COMPACT_ATOMS: atom_id res chain seq x y z
N MET A 1 22.68 71.86 -21.22
CA MET A 1 22.36 71.19 -22.51
C MET A 1 23.05 69.83 -22.71
N ARG A 2 24.39 69.70 -22.65
CA ARG A 2 25.06 68.39 -22.83
C ARG A 2 24.68 67.30 -21.80
N LYS A 3 24.38 67.66 -20.54
CA LYS A 3 23.86 66.72 -19.53
C LYS A 3 22.40 66.29 -19.76
N PHE A 4 21.58 67.13 -20.40
CA PHE A 4 20.21 66.78 -20.76
C PHE A 4 20.15 65.88 -22.00
N LEU A 5 21.08 66.06 -22.95
CA LEU A 5 21.19 65.19 -24.12
C LEU A 5 21.68 63.78 -23.74
N LEU A 6 22.61 63.67 -22.78
CA LEU A 6 23.04 62.37 -22.24
C LEU A 6 21.95 61.69 -21.41
N LEU A 7 21.15 62.45 -20.65
CA LEU A 7 20.01 61.90 -19.92
C LEU A 7 18.89 61.47 -20.87
N TYR A 8 18.66 62.20 -21.98
CA TYR A 8 17.69 61.81 -23.01
C TYR A 8 18.17 60.58 -23.78
N ILE A 9 19.47 60.45 -24.09
CA ILE A 9 20.06 59.24 -24.69
C ILE A 9 20.03 58.07 -23.70
N PHE A 10 20.27 58.27 -22.39
CA PHE A 10 20.12 57.22 -21.38
C PHE A 10 18.67 56.81 -21.12
N LEU A 11 17.71 57.75 -21.18
CA LEU A 11 16.28 57.48 -21.06
C LEU A 11 15.68 56.88 -22.34
N SER A 12 16.27 57.15 -23.51
CA SER A 12 15.88 56.49 -24.78
C SER A 12 16.59 55.15 -25.04
N PHE A 13 17.57 54.78 -24.21
CA PHE A 13 18.13 53.41 -24.15
C PHE A 13 17.35 52.45 -23.24
N PHE A 14 16.33 52.95 -22.51
CA PHE A 14 15.28 52.13 -21.88
C PHE A 14 13.98 52.11 -22.70
N ILE A 15 14.07 52.41 -23.99
CA ILE A 15 13.11 51.89 -24.96
C ILE A 15 13.43 50.41 -25.08
N PHE A 16 12.51 49.57 -24.62
CA PHE A 16 12.51 48.13 -24.80
C PHE A 16 13.11 47.79 -26.18
N SER A 17 14.29 47.18 -26.14
CA SER A 17 14.88 46.52 -27.30
C SER A 17 13.81 45.62 -27.90
N GLU A 18 13.48 45.88 -29.17
CA GLU A 18 12.57 45.17 -30.05
C GLU A 18 11.98 43.87 -29.47
N ILE A 19 10.79 43.99 -28.86
CA ILE A 19 9.92 42.83 -28.64
C ILE A 19 9.43 42.41 -30.03
N LYS A 20 10.05 41.36 -30.58
CA LYS A 20 9.45 40.60 -31.67
C LYS A 20 8.52 39.58 -31.03
N ILE A 21 7.31 39.49 -31.59
CA ILE A 21 6.21 38.54 -31.35
C ILE A 21 5.08 39.15 -30.53
N SER A 22 4.12 39.68 -31.28
CA SER A 22 2.87 40.22 -30.80
C SER A 22 1.80 39.14 -30.96
N ILE A 23 1.27 38.64 -29.85
CA ILE A 23 -0.12 38.20 -29.81
C ILE A 23 -0.93 39.43 -29.36
N ASP A 24 -0.94 40.53 -30.14
CA ASP A 24 -1.78 41.72 -29.89
C ASP A 24 -3.26 41.37 -30.11
N LYS A 25 -3.81 40.61 -29.16
CA LYS A 25 -5.25 40.62 -28.93
C LYS A 25 -5.46 41.31 -27.59
N PRO A 26 -5.84 42.60 -27.55
CA PRO A 26 -6.47 43.13 -26.36
C PRO A 26 -7.67 42.24 -26.04
N VAL A 27 -7.63 41.60 -24.89
CA VAL A 27 -8.66 40.68 -24.42
C VAL A 27 -9.57 41.45 -23.46
N ILE A 28 -10.84 41.61 -23.82
CA ILE A 28 -11.85 42.16 -22.91
C ILE A 28 -12.52 40.98 -22.22
N LEU A 29 -12.44 40.95 -20.88
CA LEU A 29 -13.14 39.91 -20.11
C LEU A 29 -14.64 40.15 -20.17
N LYS A 30 -15.41 39.07 -20.35
CA LYS A 30 -16.87 39.11 -20.34
C LYS A 30 -17.36 38.75 -18.94
N LEU A 31 -18.39 39.46 -18.48
CA LEU A 31 -19.11 39.08 -17.27
C LEU A 31 -19.81 37.74 -17.51
N GLU A 32 -19.51 36.74 -16.69
CA GLU A 32 -20.28 35.49 -16.68
C GLU A 32 -20.99 35.32 -15.33
N ARG A 33 -22.32 35.30 -15.37
CA ARG A 33 -23.17 35.17 -14.17
C ARG A 33 -23.43 33.69 -13.90
N ARG A 34 -23.12 33.24 -12.68
CA ARG A 34 -23.81 32.07 -12.13
C ARG A 34 -25.22 32.49 -11.73
N THR A 35 -26.23 31.79 -12.24
CA THR A 35 -27.60 31.87 -11.72
C THR A 35 -27.61 31.39 -10.26
N GLY A 36 -27.65 32.34 -9.33
CA GLY A 36 -27.71 32.04 -7.90
C GLY A 36 -27.63 33.28 -7.02
N ILE A 37 -28.81 33.86 -6.76
CA ILE A 37 -29.15 34.68 -5.58
C ILE A 37 -28.26 35.91 -5.35
N TYR A 38 -28.56 37.03 -6.01
CA TYR A 38 -28.68 38.37 -5.41
C TYR A 38 -29.36 39.28 -6.45
N LYS A 39 -30.64 39.59 -6.21
CA LYS A 39 -31.44 40.54 -6.98
C LYS A 39 -31.43 41.87 -6.23
N ASP A 40 -30.41 42.69 -6.46
CA ASP A 40 -30.54 44.13 -6.24
C ASP A 40 -29.90 44.85 -7.43
N GLU A 41 -30.76 45.28 -8.37
CA GLU A 41 -30.39 45.86 -9.67
C GLU A 41 -29.69 47.23 -9.57
N LYS A 42 -29.55 47.81 -8.36
CA LYS A 42 -29.02 49.17 -8.18
C LYS A 42 -27.50 49.28 -8.02
N GLU A 43 -26.78 48.18 -7.77
CA GLU A 43 -25.31 48.17 -7.63
C GLU A 43 -24.57 47.34 -8.70
N ASP A 44 -25.33 46.72 -9.61
CA ASP A 44 -24.81 45.80 -10.64
C ASP A 44 -24.37 46.54 -11.91
N LYS A 45 -23.28 47.31 -11.82
CA LYS A 45 -22.62 47.87 -13.00
C LYS A 45 -21.57 46.90 -13.51
N GLU A 46 -21.68 46.51 -14.78
CA GLU A 46 -20.61 45.84 -15.50
C GLU A 46 -19.35 46.72 -15.45
N VAL A 47 -18.24 46.16 -14.96
CA VAL A 47 -16.97 46.87 -14.85
C VAL A 47 -15.99 46.32 -15.86
N GLN A 48 -15.27 47.23 -16.51
CA GLN A 48 -14.31 46.86 -17.54
C GLN A 48 -13.07 46.20 -16.93
N THR A 49 -12.62 45.11 -17.53
CA THR A 49 -11.28 44.56 -17.31
C THR A 49 -10.59 44.36 -18.65
N ILE A 50 -9.45 45.02 -18.85
CA ILE A 50 -8.64 44.90 -20.05
C ILE A 50 -7.45 44.00 -19.74
N CYS A 51 -7.28 42.94 -20.53
CA CYS A 51 -6.16 42.03 -20.43
C CYS A 51 -5.27 42.10 -21.67
N LYS A 52 -3.97 41.91 -21.49
CA LYS A 52 -3.01 41.73 -22.59
C LYS A 52 -2.10 40.55 -22.27
N ILE A 53 -1.71 39.82 -23.32
CA ILE A 53 -0.75 38.72 -23.26
C ILE A 53 0.36 39.06 -24.25
N PHE A 54 1.62 38.97 -23.83
CA PHE A 54 2.77 39.15 -24.71
C PHE A 54 3.92 38.22 -24.32
N SER A 55 4.90 38.05 -25.20
CA SER A 55 6.08 37.22 -24.97
C SER A 55 7.35 38.00 -25.24
N ASP A 56 8.39 37.75 -24.44
CA ASP A 56 9.76 38.21 -24.72
C ASP A 56 10.66 37.10 -25.29
N GLY A 57 10.05 35.97 -25.70
CA GLY A 57 10.73 34.77 -26.20
C GLY A 57 11.19 33.81 -25.11
N GLN A 58 11.20 34.21 -23.84
CA GLN A 58 11.51 33.33 -22.70
C GLN A 58 10.40 33.29 -21.65
N ASN A 59 9.54 34.31 -21.64
CA ASN A 59 8.49 34.50 -20.66
C ASN A 59 7.17 34.85 -21.36
N LEU A 60 6.07 34.37 -20.79
CA LEU A 60 4.74 34.89 -21.07
C LEU A 60 4.42 35.98 -20.05
N ILE A 61 3.94 37.12 -20.53
CA ILE A 61 3.66 38.27 -19.68
C ILE A 61 2.19 38.64 -19.83
N PHE A 62 1.52 38.74 -18.70
CA PHE A 62 0.09 39.02 -18.60
C PHE A 62 -0.10 40.35 -17.87
N SER A 63 -0.92 41.24 -18.42
CA SER A 63 -1.32 42.48 -17.76
C SER A 63 -2.84 42.56 -17.63
N PHE A 64 -3.32 42.95 -16.45
CA PHE A 64 -4.73 43.20 -16.17
C PHE A 64 -4.90 44.64 -15.69
N ASP A 65 -5.78 45.41 -16.33
CA ASP A 65 -6.32 46.68 -15.83
C ASP A 65 -7.78 46.46 -15.44
N CYS A 66 -8.03 46.39 -14.13
CA CYS A 66 -9.30 46.01 -13.53
C CYS A 66 -10.00 47.25 -12.97
N LYS A 67 -10.96 47.83 -13.71
CA LYS A 67 -11.78 48.93 -13.19
C LYS A 67 -12.64 48.46 -12.03
N GLU A 68 -12.72 49.26 -10.97
CA GLU A 68 -13.49 48.96 -9.78
C GLU A 68 -14.07 50.25 -9.18
N PRO A 69 -15.37 50.55 -9.34
CA PRO A 69 -15.98 51.72 -8.73
C PRO A 69 -16.10 51.61 -7.20
N LEU A 70 -16.09 50.39 -6.64
CA LEU A 70 -16.16 50.15 -5.20
C LEU A 70 -14.75 49.99 -4.59
N ILE A 71 -13.83 50.90 -4.90
CA ILE A 71 -12.41 50.84 -4.46
C ILE A 71 -12.25 50.56 -2.97
N LYS A 72 -13.06 51.21 -2.13
CA LYS A 72 -13.01 51.05 -0.66
C LYS A 72 -13.37 49.64 -0.18
N ASN A 73 -13.98 48.85 -1.05
CA ASN A 73 -14.45 47.50 -0.76
C ASN A 73 -13.55 46.43 -1.41
N ILE A 74 -12.47 46.82 -2.10
CA ILE A 74 -11.47 45.88 -2.62
C ILE A 74 -10.95 45.02 -1.46
N LYS A 75 -11.15 43.72 -1.58
CA LYS A 75 -10.84 42.73 -0.57
C LYS A 75 -9.40 42.22 -0.74
N THR A 76 -8.61 42.38 0.31
CA THR A 76 -7.16 42.06 0.37
C THR A 76 -6.79 41.40 1.69
N GLU A 77 -7.62 40.46 2.15
CA GLU A 77 -7.44 39.78 3.44
C GLU A 77 -6.28 38.77 3.41
N LYS A 78 -6.01 38.16 2.26
CA LYS A 78 -4.96 37.16 2.10
C LYS A 78 -3.62 37.85 1.82
N LYS A 79 -2.76 37.89 2.84
CA LYS A 79 -1.47 38.62 2.83
C LYS A 79 -0.26 37.72 2.60
N GLU A 80 -0.47 36.42 2.44
CA GLU A 80 0.55 35.40 2.28
C GLU A 80 0.34 34.64 0.97
N ASN A 81 1.42 34.29 0.28
CA ASN A 81 1.37 33.46 -0.93
C ASN A 81 0.86 32.05 -0.62
N ASP A 82 0.37 31.34 -1.64
CA ASP A 82 -0.11 29.95 -1.56
C ASP A 82 -1.24 29.71 -0.55
N THR A 83 -2.02 30.75 -0.26
CA THR A 83 -3.26 30.68 0.49
C THR A 83 -4.47 30.70 -0.45
N GLU A 84 -5.69 30.77 0.10
CA GLU A 84 -6.94 30.84 -0.68
C GLU A 84 -7.13 32.24 -1.34
N ILE A 85 -6.16 32.67 -2.15
CA ILE A 85 -6.08 34.01 -2.78
C ILE A 85 -7.34 34.33 -3.60
N TRP A 86 -8.01 33.33 -4.17
CA TRP A 86 -9.26 33.49 -4.92
C TRP A 86 -10.44 33.98 -4.06
N GLN A 87 -10.30 34.06 -2.73
CA GLN A 87 -11.29 34.66 -1.83
C GLN A 87 -11.18 36.19 -1.73
N ASP A 88 -10.10 36.78 -2.23
CA ASP A 88 -9.90 38.23 -2.38
C ASP A 88 -10.26 38.71 -3.79
N ASP A 89 -10.22 40.03 -4.02
CA ASP A 89 -10.22 40.58 -5.38
C ASP A 89 -8.92 40.16 -6.08
N SER A 90 -9.08 39.38 -7.15
CA SER A 90 -7.96 38.70 -7.80
C SER A 90 -8.19 38.48 -9.29
N VAL A 91 -7.09 38.20 -9.98
CA VAL A 91 -7.06 37.73 -11.35
C VAL A 91 -6.53 36.31 -11.38
N GLU A 92 -7.02 35.51 -12.33
CA GLU A 92 -6.61 34.12 -12.51
C GLU A 92 -6.18 33.83 -13.94
N ILE A 93 -5.16 33.00 -14.09
CA ILE A 93 -4.66 32.51 -15.36
C ILE A 93 -4.68 30.99 -15.32
N PHE A 94 -5.28 30.39 -16.34
CA PHE A 94 -5.26 28.96 -16.58
C PHE A 94 -4.49 28.66 -17.87
N ILE A 95 -3.57 27.69 -17.83
CA ILE A 95 -2.74 27.32 -18.99
C ILE A 95 -2.71 25.81 -19.13
N GLN A 96 -3.21 25.29 -20.25
CA GLN A 96 -3.04 23.91 -20.66
C GLN A 96 -2.04 23.86 -21.82
N THR A 97 -0.88 23.25 -21.57
CA THR A 97 0.22 23.15 -22.53
C THR A 97 0.10 21.95 -23.47
N GLU A 98 -0.72 20.96 -23.13
CA GLU A 98 -0.98 19.77 -23.95
C GLU A 98 -2.49 19.52 -24.09
N ILE A 99 -3.06 19.84 -25.26
CA ILE A 99 -4.52 19.86 -25.47
C ILE A 99 -5.21 18.49 -25.42
N ASP A 100 -4.44 17.41 -25.54
CA ASP A 100 -4.90 16.01 -25.50
C ASP A 100 -4.92 15.45 -24.07
N LYS A 101 -4.37 16.19 -23.11
CA LYS A 101 -4.35 15.83 -21.69
C LYS A 101 -5.40 16.63 -20.93
N ASP A 102 -5.72 16.17 -19.73
CA ASP A 102 -6.66 16.81 -18.82
C ASP A 102 -5.96 17.65 -17.74
N ASP A 103 -4.65 17.88 -17.90
CA ASP A 103 -3.83 18.65 -16.96
C ASP A 103 -3.66 20.12 -17.37
N TYR A 104 -3.42 20.99 -16.39
CA TYR A 104 -3.23 22.42 -16.59
C TYR A 104 -2.60 23.09 -15.37
N PHE A 105 -2.05 24.28 -15.59
CA PHE A 105 -1.50 25.17 -14.58
C PHE A 105 -2.54 26.23 -14.20
N GLN A 106 -2.56 26.62 -12.93
CA GLN A 106 -3.37 27.73 -12.40
C GLN A 106 -2.46 28.70 -11.66
N ILE A 107 -2.64 29.99 -11.93
CA ILE A 107 -2.03 31.10 -11.20
C ILE A 107 -3.14 32.05 -10.76
N VAL A 108 -3.14 32.44 -9.49
CA VAL A 108 -4.09 33.41 -8.92
C VAL A 108 -3.27 34.53 -8.27
N VAL A 109 -3.60 35.80 -8.57
CA VAL A 109 -2.94 36.96 -7.98
C VAL A 109 -3.97 37.95 -7.46
N ASN A 110 -3.91 38.33 -6.18
CA ASN A 110 -4.80 39.37 -5.62
C ASN A 110 -4.29 40.79 -5.89
N ALA A 111 -5.14 41.78 -5.60
CA ALA A 111 -4.86 43.21 -5.83
C ALA A 111 -3.61 43.76 -5.12
N ILE A 112 -3.06 43.05 -4.12
CA ILE A 112 -1.83 43.40 -3.40
C ILE A 112 -0.63 42.53 -3.77
N GLY A 113 -0.74 41.72 -4.84
CA GLY A 113 0.38 40.99 -5.44
C GLY A 113 0.75 39.69 -4.73
N LYS A 114 -0.17 39.11 -3.95
CA LYS A 114 0.01 37.76 -3.40
C LYS A 114 -0.41 36.73 -4.42
N ILE A 115 0.41 35.71 -4.59
CA ILE A 115 0.29 34.68 -5.62
C ILE A 115 -0.09 33.33 -5.01
N TYR A 116 -0.88 32.56 -5.75
CA TYR A 116 -1.11 31.13 -5.55
C TYR A 116 -0.89 30.44 -6.88
N ASP A 117 -0.09 29.38 -6.92
CA ASP A 117 0.17 28.60 -8.12
C ASP A 117 0.06 27.08 -7.87
N LYS A 118 -0.56 26.37 -8.82
CA LYS A 118 -0.70 24.91 -8.80
C LYS A 118 -0.67 24.31 -10.19
N TYR A 119 -0.26 23.04 -10.26
CA TYR A 119 -0.46 22.18 -11.41
C TYR A 119 -1.53 21.13 -11.08
N LEU A 120 -2.54 21.03 -11.93
CA LEU A 120 -3.67 20.12 -11.77
C LEU A 120 -3.54 19.00 -12.80
N SER A 121 -3.41 17.74 -12.36
CA SER A 121 -3.29 16.57 -13.23
C SER A 121 -3.97 15.37 -12.56
N GLY A 122 -5.30 15.28 -12.69
CA GLY A 122 -6.16 14.35 -11.92
C GLY A 122 -6.23 14.63 -10.41
N SER A 123 -5.20 15.27 -9.83
CA SER A 123 -5.07 15.77 -8.45
C SER A 123 -4.31 17.10 -8.45
N ILE A 124 -4.43 17.88 -7.36
CA ILE A 124 -3.73 19.16 -7.20
C ILE A 124 -2.29 18.88 -6.75
N THR A 125 -1.32 19.42 -7.48
CA THR A 125 0.13 19.28 -7.23
C THR A 125 0.76 20.67 -7.04
N GLU A 126 1.67 20.78 -6.06
CA GLU A 126 2.45 21.99 -5.79
C GLU A 126 3.37 22.33 -6.96
N TRP A 127 3.30 23.53 -7.52
CA TRP A 127 4.13 24.00 -8.63
C TRP A 127 4.53 25.45 -8.39
N ASP A 128 5.82 25.77 -8.49
CA ASP A 128 6.37 27.11 -8.31
C ASP A 128 6.54 27.72 -9.70
N SER A 129 5.66 28.68 -10.00
CA SER A 129 5.62 29.37 -11.29
C SER A 129 6.88 30.20 -11.55
N LYS A 130 7.66 30.55 -10.51
CA LYS A 130 8.74 31.53 -10.57
C LYS A 130 8.28 32.87 -11.17
N ALA A 131 6.98 33.17 -11.12
CA ALA A 131 6.43 34.36 -11.72
C ALA A 131 6.82 35.62 -10.93
N ASP A 132 7.25 36.66 -11.64
CA ASP A 132 7.44 38.00 -11.07
C ASP A 132 6.12 38.77 -11.18
N VAL A 133 5.65 39.30 -10.05
CA VAL A 133 4.32 39.91 -9.92
C VAL A 133 4.44 41.33 -9.44
N LYS A 134 3.81 42.26 -10.16
CA LYS A 134 3.66 43.66 -9.75
C LYS A 134 2.21 44.05 -9.75
N THR A 135 1.81 44.76 -8.71
CA THR A 135 0.43 45.25 -8.57
C THR A 135 0.40 46.70 -8.16
N LYS A 136 -0.70 47.37 -8.51
CA LYS A 136 -0.96 48.74 -8.10
C LYS A 136 -2.46 48.97 -7.97
N ILE A 137 -2.90 49.40 -6.79
CA ILE A 137 -4.24 49.95 -6.61
C ILE A 137 -4.21 51.42 -7.05
N ASN A 138 -5.12 51.80 -7.94
CA ASN A 138 -5.28 53.15 -8.47
C ASN A 138 -6.61 53.75 -7.99
N GLU A 139 -6.89 55.00 -8.36
CA GLU A 139 -8.14 55.69 -7.97
C GLU A 139 -9.40 55.08 -8.61
N ASP A 140 -9.25 54.36 -9.72
CA ASP A 140 -10.32 53.82 -10.55
C ASP A 140 -10.31 52.29 -10.67
N GLY A 141 -9.36 51.61 -10.00
CA GLY A 141 -9.29 50.16 -9.98
C GLY A 141 -8.01 49.62 -9.39
N TYR A 142 -7.57 48.49 -9.91
CA TYR A 142 -6.24 47.94 -9.67
C TYR A 142 -5.65 47.35 -10.95
N ALA A 143 -4.32 47.34 -11.01
CA ALA A 143 -3.57 46.72 -12.10
C ALA A 143 -2.70 45.58 -11.57
N VAL A 144 -2.55 44.54 -12.39
CA VAL A 144 -1.71 43.37 -12.10
C VAL A 144 -0.88 43.04 -13.33
N GLU A 145 0.43 42.93 -13.18
CA GLU A 145 1.35 42.44 -14.19
C GLU A 145 2.05 41.18 -13.66
N ILE A 146 2.07 40.13 -14.49
CA ILE A 146 2.63 38.81 -14.15
C ILE A 146 3.58 38.41 -15.28
N LYS A 147 4.87 38.26 -14.96
CA LYS A 147 5.89 37.73 -15.86
C LYS A 147 6.16 36.27 -15.50
N LEU A 148 5.67 35.34 -16.31
CA LEU A 148 5.78 33.89 -16.13
C LEU A 148 6.90 33.31 -17.01
N PRO A 149 7.98 32.76 -16.45
CA PRO A 149 8.99 32.03 -17.22
C PRO A 149 8.40 30.79 -17.89
N ILE A 150 8.54 30.65 -19.21
CA ILE A 150 7.99 29.51 -19.96
C ILE A 150 8.64 28.20 -19.51
N SER A 151 9.93 28.24 -19.19
CA SER A 151 10.68 27.09 -18.67
C SER A 151 10.14 26.53 -17.35
N SER A 152 9.34 27.31 -16.59
CA SER A 152 8.72 26.84 -15.35
C SER A 152 7.56 25.87 -15.61
N LEU A 153 7.04 25.80 -16.84
CA LEU A 153 5.92 24.94 -17.21
C LEU A 153 6.41 23.59 -17.72
N LYS A 154 5.59 22.55 -17.52
CA LYS A 154 5.73 21.27 -18.22
C LYS A 154 5.05 21.39 -19.58
N PHE A 155 5.78 21.17 -20.67
CA PHE A 155 5.25 21.17 -22.02
C PHE A 155 6.08 20.28 -22.95
N ASP A 156 5.48 19.90 -24.07
CA ASP A 156 6.15 19.25 -25.20
C ASP A 156 6.67 20.35 -26.15
N PRO A 157 8.00 20.46 -26.39
CA PRO A 157 8.58 21.50 -27.24
C PRO A 157 8.11 21.46 -28.70
N GLU A 158 7.56 20.32 -29.16
CA GLU A 158 7.05 20.16 -30.52
C GLU A 158 5.57 20.58 -30.65
N LYS A 159 4.90 20.89 -29.53
CA LYS A 159 3.47 21.29 -29.50
C LYS A 159 3.31 22.77 -29.20
N ASN A 160 2.95 23.54 -30.22
CA ASN A 160 2.81 25.00 -30.15
C ASN A 160 1.40 25.52 -29.83
N ILE A 161 0.39 24.64 -29.76
CA ILE A 161 -1.00 25.05 -29.49
C ILE A 161 -1.32 24.81 -28.03
N TRP A 162 -1.53 25.89 -27.27
CA TRP A 162 -1.92 25.84 -25.86
C TRP A 162 -3.35 26.35 -25.69
N ARG A 163 -4.06 25.90 -24.64
CA ARG A 163 -5.32 26.53 -24.24
C ARG A 163 -5.08 27.46 -23.05
N ILE A 164 -5.58 28.69 -23.13
CA ILE A 164 -5.40 29.70 -22.07
C ILE A 164 -6.74 30.35 -21.75
N ASN A 165 -7.00 30.56 -20.45
CA ASN A 165 -8.11 31.38 -19.99
C ASN A 165 -7.64 32.40 -18.96
N LEU A 166 -8.27 33.58 -19.01
CA LEU A 166 -8.00 34.69 -18.12
C LEU A 166 -9.29 35.03 -17.39
N CYS A 167 -9.21 35.18 -16.07
CA CYS A 167 -10.40 35.42 -15.25
C CYS A 167 -10.16 36.51 -14.20
N ARG A 168 -11.25 37.04 -13.65
CA ARG A 168 -11.24 37.98 -12.51
C ARG A 168 -12.31 37.58 -11.50
N ASN A 169 -11.91 37.54 -10.23
CA ASN A 169 -12.80 37.49 -9.08
C ASN A 169 -13.00 38.90 -8.55
N ARG A 170 -14.24 39.40 -8.61
CA ARG A 170 -14.63 40.70 -8.05
C ARG A 170 -15.43 40.49 -6.78
N LYS A 171 -14.83 40.73 -5.61
CA LYS A 171 -15.43 40.39 -4.32
C LYS A 171 -16.40 41.42 -3.72
N PRO A 172 -16.33 42.74 -4.01
CA PRO A 172 -17.26 43.71 -3.45
C PRO A 172 -18.73 43.32 -3.60
N ILE A 173 -19.08 42.73 -4.75
CA ILE A 173 -20.43 42.21 -5.04
C ILE A 173 -20.42 40.77 -5.59
N ASN A 174 -19.34 40.01 -5.33
CA ASN A 174 -19.17 38.59 -5.67
C ASN A 174 -19.46 38.22 -7.15
N GLN A 175 -18.79 38.88 -8.08
CA GLN A 175 -18.87 38.66 -9.52
C GLN A 175 -17.63 37.96 -10.08
N TYR A 176 -17.82 37.27 -11.21
CA TYR A 176 -16.78 36.51 -11.88
C TYR A 176 -16.75 36.90 -13.36
N TYR A 177 -15.56 37.18 -13.88
CA TYR A 177 -15.34 37.51 -15.27
C TYR A 177 -14.40 36.49 -15.89
N THR A 178 -14.61 36.15 -17.14
CA THR A 178 -13.79 35.18 -17.89
C THR A 178 -13.60 35.66 -19.32
N PHE A 179 -12.48 35.26 -19.93
CA PHE A 179 -12.21 35.54 -21.32
C PHE A 179 -12.96 34.55 -22.23
N CYS A 180 -12.76 33.25 -22.01
CA CYS A 180 -13.33 32.19 -22.84
C CYS A 180 -13.50 30.90 -22.03
N GLY A 181 -14.75 30.46 -21.83
CA GLY A 181 -15.09 29.27 -21.04
C GLY A 181 -15.08 29.51 -19.53
N TRP A 182 -15.51 28.51 -18.75
CA TRP A 182 -15.55 28.63 -17.30
C TRP A 182 -14.24 28.22 -16.61
N TYR A 183 -14.11 28.62 -15.34
CA TYR A 183 -13.02 28.16 -14.45
C TYR A 183 -12.94 26.63 -14.47
N HIS A 184 -11.73 26.09 -14.56
CA HIS A 184 -11.44 24.65 -14.58
C HIS A 184 -12.11 23.83 -15.70
N LYS A 185 -12.77 24.48 -16.68
CA LYS A 185 -13.36 23.84 -17.87
C LYS A 185 -12.41 23.94 -19.07
N TYR A 186 -11.26 23.28 -18.97
CA TYR A 186 -10.15 23.40 -19.94
C TYR A 186 -10.53 23.16 -21.41
N LYS A 187 -11.57 22.37 -21.69
CA LYS A 187 -12.06 22.15 -23.08
C LYS A 187 -12.74 23.37 -23.69
N GLU A 188 -13.19 24.32 -22.87
CA GLU A 188 -13.89 25.55 -23.29
C GLU A 188 -12.94 26.75 -23.46
N TRP A 189 -11.66 26.61 -23.06
CA TRP A 189 -10.69 27.70 -23.11
C TRP A 189 -10.17 27.95 -24.54
N GLU A 190 -9.79 29.20 -24.79
CA GLU A 190 -9.31 29.65 -26.10
C GLU A 190 -7.96 29.01 -26.45
N LYS A 191 -7.80 28.60 -27.71
CA LYS A 191 -6.54 28.08 -28.23
C LYS A 191 -5.64 29.22 -28.71
N PHE A 192 -4.40 29.23 -28.25
CA PHE A 192 -3.36 30.14 -28.69
C PHE A 192 -2.29 29.37 -29.45
N ASP A 193 -1.94 29.86 -30.64
CA ASP A 193 -0.79 29.38 -31.40
C ASP A 193 0.45 30.17 -30.96
N LEU A 194 1.40 29.45 -30.37
CA LEU A 194 2.65 30.00 -29.83
C LEU A 194 3.85 29.69 -30.75
N SER A 195 3.62 29.31 -32.01
CA SER A 195 4.69 28.89 -32.93
C SER A 195 5.78 29.94 -33.11
N GLU A 196 5.46 31.22 -32.98
CA GLU A 196 6.44 32.30 -33.09
C GLU A 196 7.44 32.32 -31.91
N ILE A 197 7.09 31.80 -30.73
CA ILE A 197 7.95 31.79 -29.53
C ILE A 197 9.10 30.78 -29.65
N GLU A 198 9.05 29.86 -30.62
CA GLU A 198 10.05 28.79 -30.82
C GLU A 198 10.28 27.93 -29.56
N LEU A 199 9.21 27.32 -29.04
CA LEU A 199 9.23 26.50 -27.81
C LEU A 199 10.32 25.43 -27.79
N SER A 200 10.73 24.91 -28.95
CA SER A 200 11.84 23.96 -29.11
C SER A 200 13.20 24.47 -28.65
N LYS A 201 13.39 25.79 -28.52
CA LYS A 201 14.61 26.41 -27.97
C LYS A 201 14.57 26.58 -26.45
N ILE A 202 13.42 26.39 -25.82
CA ILE A 202 13.23 26.55 -24.37
C ILE A 202 13.23 25.18 -23.71
N LYS A 203 14.19 24.96 -22.81
CA LYS A 203 14.20 23.75 -22.00
C LYS A 203 13.16 23.85 -20.88
N SER A 204 12.10 23.05 -20.98
CA SER A 204 11.16 22.79 -19.90
C SER A 204 11.90 22.28 -18.65
N ASN A 205 11.70 22.96 -17.52
CA ASN A 205 12.27 22.63 -16.22
C ASN A 205 11.32 23.04 -15.08
N PRO A 206 10.12 22.42 -15.00
CA PRO A 206 9.15 22.77 -13.98
C PRO A 206 9.69 22.50 -12.58
N VAL A 207 9.61 23.49 -11.71
CA VAL A 207 9.92 23.35 -10.29
C VAL A 207 8.63 23.02 -9.59
N PHE A 208 8.47 21.78 -9.15
CA PHE A 208 7.45 21.41 -8.19
C PHE A 208 8.08 21.62 -6.81
N PRO A 209 7.82 22.77 -6.13
CA PRO A 209 8.44 23.10 -4.86
C PRO A 209 8.00 22.02 -3.91
N VAL A 210 8.94 21.13 -3.62
CA VAL A 210 8.83 20.36 -2.42
C VAL A 210 9.17 21.37 -1.34
N ASN A 211 8.16 21.88 -0.63
CA ASN A 211 8.46 22.47 0.67
C ASN A 211 9.04 21.31 1.48
N VAL A 212 10.36 21.21 1.52
CA VAL A 212 11.08 20.23 2.31
C VAL A 212 10.94 20.71 3.74
N TYR A 213 9.77 20.48 4.34
CA TYR A 213 9.66 20.45 5.78
C TYR A 213 10.47 19.23 6.20
N THR A 214 11.73 19.47 6.53
CA THR A 214 12.62 18.42 7.00
C THR A 214 12.05 17.88 8.29
N TYR A 215 11.60 16.62 8.28
CA TYR A 215 11.47 15.86 9.51
C TYR A 215 12.78 16.00 10.31
N ASP A 216 12.67 16.29 11.60
CA ASP A 216 13.82 16.45 12.48
C ASP A 216 14.59 15.13 12.58
N THR A 217 15.66 15.01 11.78
CA THR A 217 16.51 13.82 11.75
C THR A 217 17.23 13.58 13.07
N GLY A 218 17.35 14.59 13.94
CA GLY A 218 17.87 14.44 15.29
C GLY A 218 16.97 13.54 16.16
N LYS A 219 15.65 13.70 16.06
CA LYS A 219 14.69 12.84 16.78
C LYS A 219 14.75 11.39 16.31
N LEU A 220 14.94 11.16 15.00
CA LEU A 220 15.12 9.80 14.47
C LEU A 220 16.39 9.14 15.02
N LYS A 221 17.49 9.89 15.09
CA LYS A 221 18.78 9.41 15.59
C LYS A 221 18.71 9.04 17.06
N ASP A 222 18.12 9.88 17.91
CA ASP A 222 17.93 9.58 19.33
C ASP A 222 17.10 8.30 19.55
N LEU A 223 16.04 8.10 18.76
CA LEU A 223 15.25 6.88 18.84
C LEU A 223 16.02 5.64 18.36
N ASN A 224 16.75 5.77 17.24
CA ASN A 224 17.59 4.70 16.71
C ASN A 224 18.74 4.34 17.66
N GLU A 225 19.35 5.31 18.36
CA GLU A 225 20.37 5.06 19.37
C GLU A 225 19.81 4.30 20.58
N LYS A 226 18.61 4.67 21.04
CA LYS A 226 17.93 4.02 22.17
C LYS A 226 17.54 2.58 21.87
N LEU A 227 17.13 2.29 20.65
CA LEU A 227 16.69 0.95 20.24
C LEU A 227 17.79 0.14 19.56
N LYS A 228 18.89 0.79 19.16
CA LYS A 228 19.94 0.29 18.25
C LYS A 228 19.39 -0.09 16.87
N TRP A 229 18.53 0.77 16.34
CA TRP A 229 17.76 0.58 15.11
C TRP A 229 18.36 1.34 13.92
N ILE A 230 17.79 1.07 12.74
CA ILE A 230 18.08 1.58 11.39
C ILE A 230 19.10 2.73 11.34
N ILE A 231 20.27 2.47 10.75
CA ILE A 231 21.35 3.48 10.56
C ILE A 231 21.04 4.37 9.32
N ASP A 232 19.77 4.67 9.06
CA ASP A 232 19.36 5.47 7.89
C ASP A 232 18.36 6.55 8.28
N GLU A 233 18.52 7.73 7.69
CA GLU A 233 17.76 8.94 8.02
C GLU A 233 16.28 8.84 7.60
N ARG A 234 15.90 7.77 6.86
CA ARG A 234 14.54 7.45 6.42
C ARG A 234 14.23 5.95 6.44
N ILE A 235 13.04 5.58 6.88
CA ILE A 235 12.57 4.20 7.05
C ILE A 235 11.80 3.73 5.82
N ARG A 236 12.19 2.62 5.19
CA ARG A 236 11.45 2.02 4.07
C ARG A 236 11.13 0.57 4.38
N ILE A 237 9.86 0.31 4.64
CA ILE A 237 9.37 -1.00 5.05
C ILE A 237 8.57 -1.59 3.89
N TYR A 238 8.89 -2.82 3.50
CA TYR A 238 7.98 -3.63 2.70
C TYR A 238 7.15 -4.52 3.63
N CYS A 239 5.83 -4.41 3.49
CA CYS A 239 4.84 -5.23 4.17
C CYS A 239 3.93 -5.88 3.13
N GLY A 240 4.05 -7.19 2.92
CA GLY A 240 3.26 -7.86 1.89
C GLY A 240 2.90 -9.28 2.29
N TRP A 241 1.82 -9.77 1.68
CA TRP A 241 1.39 -11.16 1.80
C TRP A 241 2.38 -12.07 1.08
N LEU A 242 3.49 -12.43 1.75
CA LEU A 242 4.41 -13.43 1.23
C LEU A 242 3.83 -14.85 1.34
N THR A 243 2.89 -15.04 2.27
CA THR A 243 2.11 -16.27 2.46
C THR A 243 1.06 -16.38 1.37
N GLY A 244 1.41 -17.00 0.25
CA GLY A 244 0.52 -17.21 -0.89
C GLY A 244 1.24 -17.31 -2.23
N ILE A 245 2.47 -16.78 -2.31
CA ILE A 245 3.31 -16.80 -3.52
C ILE A 245 3.58 -18.24 -4.00
N GLU A 246 3.64 -19.17 -3.05
CA GLU A 246 3.97 -20.58 -3.27
C GLU A 246 2.75 -21.53 -3.27
N ARG A 247 1.54 -21.01 -2.97
CA ARG A 247 0.37 -21.87 -2.69
C ARG A 247 -0.55 -22.12 -3.89
N ARG A 248 -0.22 -21.62 -5.09
CA ARG A 248 -1.03 -21.87 -6.30
C ARG A 248 -0.17 -22.45 -7.43
N PRO A 249 -0.59 -23.55 -8.07
CA PRO A 249 0.15 -24.21 -9.15
C PRO A 249 0.53 -23.28 -10.32
N GLU A 250 -0.27 -22.26 -10.60
CA GLU A 250 -0.04 -21.29 -11.68
C GLU A 250 1.01 -20.20 -11.36
N HIS A 251 1.52 -20.12 -10.12
CA HIS A 251 2.57 -19.16 -9.76
C HIS A 251 3.95 -19.82 -9.88
N THR A 252 4.70 -19.42 -10.90
CA THR A 252 6.01 -19.99 -11.26
C THR A 252 7.19 -19.50 -10.41
N HIS A 253 6.94 -18.75 -9.34
CA HIS A 253 7.96 -17.96 -8.65
C HIS A 253 7.95 -18.16 -7.13
N THR A 254 9.13 -18.10 -6.52
CA THR A 254 9.37 -18.40 -5.09
C THR A 254 9.41 -17.14 -4.23
N ILE A 255 9.18 -17.31 -2.92
CA ILE A 255 9.33 -16.24 -1.91
C ILE A 255 10.73 -15.58 -1.97
N TYR A 256 11.76 -16.32 -2.36
CA TYR A 256 13.14 -15.83 -2.48
C TYR A 256 13.30 -14.78 -3.59
N GLN A 257 12.63 -14.97 -4.72
CA GLN A 257 12.69 -14.02 -5.83
C GLN A 257 12.02 -12.68 -5.46
N VAL A 258 10.97 -12.71 -4.63
CA VAL A 258 10.35 -11.49 -4.10
C VAL A 258 11.30 -10.77 -3.14
N ILE A 259 11.96 -11.50 -2.24
CA ILE A 259 12.98 -10.93 -1.35
C ILE A 259 14.13 -10.30 -2.15
N ASP A 260 14.56 -10.93 -3.24
CA ASP A 260 15.58 -10.38 -4.15
C ASP A 260 15.14 -9.02 -4.70
N LYS A 261 13.90 -8.92 -5.18
CA LYS A 261 13.36 -7.66 -5.73
C LYS A 261 13.21 -6.57 -4.70
N ILE A 262 12.78 -6.91 -3.48
CA ILE A 262 12.72 -5.96 -2.36
C ILE A 262 14.12 -5.43 -2.02
N SER A 263 15.12 -6.31 -1.97
CA SER A 263 16.52 -5.92 -1.73
C SER A 263 17.09 -5.07 -2.89
N GLU A 264 16.78 -5.42 -4.15
CA GLU A 264 17.15 -4.63 -5.34
C GLU A 264 16.59 -3.20 -5.29
N CYS A 265 15.36 -3.04 -4.79
CA CYS A 265 14.71 -1.75 -4.61
C CYS A 265 15.25 -0.94 -3.42
N LYS A 266 16.20 -1.48 -2.64
CA LYS A 266 16.85 -0.81 -1.50
C LYS A 266 15.91 -0.51 -0.32
N PHE A 267 14.95 -1.39 -0.04
CA PHE A 267 14.22 -1.36 1.22
C PHE A 267 15.12 -1.72 2.41
N ASN A 268 14.85 -1.15 3.59
CA ASN A 268 15.63 -1.41 4.80
C ASN A 268 15.08 -2.61 5.59
N LEU A 269 13.75 -2.78 5.59
CA LEU A 269 13.07 -3.80 6.39
C LEU A 269 12.03 -4.56 5.56
N ILE A 270 11.83 -5.81 5.95
CA ILE A 270 10.76 -6.67 5.48
C ILE A 270 9.97 -7.21 6.68
N THR A 271 8.64 -7.15 6.59
CA THR A 271 7.78 -7.86 7.54
C THR A 271 7.41 -9.23 6.97
N LEU A 272 7.61 -10.30 7.73
CA LEU A 272 7.19 -11.64 7.38
C LEU A 272 5.92 -11.99 8.16
N ARG A 273 4.77 -12.02 7.47
CA ARG A 273 3.47 -12.33 8.10
C ARG A 273 3.36 -13.83 8.37
N TYR A 274 3.02 -14.19 9.60
CA TYR A 274 2.85 -15.57 10.04
C TYR A 274 1.37 -15.89 10.22
N TYR A 275 0.87 -16.89 9.47
CA TYR A 275 -0.50 -17.40 9.55
C TYR A 275 -0.50 -18.86 10.02
N PRO A 276 -0.88 -19.17 11.26
CA PRO A 276 -1.05 -20.53 11.73
C PRO A 276 -2.51 -20.95 11.55
N TYR A 277 -2.94 -21.18 10.31
CA TYR A 277 -4.24 -21.82 10.07
C TYR A 277 -4.29 -23.29 10.52
N ASN A 278 -3.16 -23.87 10.94
CA ASN A 278 -3.06 -25.25 11.41
C ASN A 278 -2.83 -25.31 12.93
N GLU A 279 -3.34 -26.37 13.55
CA GLU A 279 -3.29 -26.69 14.99
C GLU A 279 -1.88 -26.70 15.63
N ASN A 280 -0.83 -26.46 14.86
CA ASN A 280 0.55 -26.39 15.31
C ASN A 280 1.18 -25.01 15.01
N PRO A 281 1.15 -24.06 15.96
CA PRO A 281 1.67 -22.71 15.81
C PRO A 281 3.19 -22.69 16.04
N SER A 282 3.93 -23.45 15.24
CA SER A 282 5.38 -23.32 15.13
C SER A 282 5.71 -22.43 13.93
N LEU A 283 6.65 -21.48 14.06
CA LEU A 283 7.33 -20.89 12.89
C LEU A 283 7.73 -22.06 11.98
N ASN A 284 7.07 -22.19 10.83
CA ASN A 284 7.35 -23.31 9.95
C ASN A 284 8.75 -23.13 9.36
N GLY A 285 9.39 -24.23 8.97
CA GLY A 285 10.75 -24.16 8.45
C GLY A 285 10.89 -23.21 7.25
N GLU A 286 9.83 -23.02 6.46
CA GLU A 286 9.79 -22.06 5.34
C GLU A 286 9.91 -20.60 5.79
N SER A 287 9.17 -20.19 6.82
CA SER A 287 9.26 -18.81 7.35
C SER A 287 10.66 -18.53 7.90
N LEU A 288 11.27 -19.53 8.56
CA LEU A 288 12.64 -19.45 9.05
C LEU A 288 13.65 -19.36 7.89
N ILE A 289 13.46 -20.16 6.83
CA ILE A 289 14.33 -20.11 5.65
C ILE A 289 14.17 -18.77 4.92
N ALA A 290 12.96 -18.24 4.79
CA ALA A 290 12.69 -16.92 4.19
C ALA A 290 13.33 -15.79 5.01
N ALA A 291 13.23 -15.84 6.35
CA ALA A 291 13.91 -14.91 7.24
C ALA A 291 15.43 -14.96 7.05
N LEU A 292 16.03 -16.16 7.11
CA LEU A 292 17.46 -16.36 6.87
C LEU A 292 17.90 -15.85 5.49
N TYR A 293 17.09 -16.06 4.45
CA TYR A 293 17.37 -15.55 3.11
C TYR A 293 17.30 -14.02 3.04
N ALA A 294 16.32 -13.40 3.69
CA ALA A 294 16.23 -11.94 3.80
C ALA A 294 17.45 -11.34 4.53
N LYS A 295 17.92 -11.99 5.61
CA LYS A 295 19.15 -11.62 6.32
C LYS A 295 20.38 -11.71 5.42
N LYS A 296 20.50 -12.78 4.62
CA LYS A 296 21.54 -12.91 3.58
C LYS A 296 21.53 -11.78 2.55
N LYS A 297 20.38 -11.13 2.34
CA LYS A 297 20.19 -9.98 1.44
C LYS A 297 20.35 -8.63 2.14
N GLY A 298 20.79 -8.62 3.40
CA GLY A 298 21.04 -7.42 4.19
C GLY A 298 19.78 -6.70 4.67
N LEU A 299 18.62 -7.36 4.65
CA LEU A 299 17.36 -6.81 5.15
C LEU A 299 17.26 -7.03 6.67
N LYS A 300 16.61 -6.09 7.37
CA LYS A 300 16.10 -6.34 8.72
C LYS A 300 14.77 -7.08 8.63
N VAL A 301 14.58 -8.09 9.48
CA VAL A 301 13.41 -8.96 9.45
C VAL A 301 12.53 -8.70 10.66
N ILE A 302 11.27 -8.33 10.43
CA ILE A 302 10.25 -8.22 11.48
C ILE A 302 9.28 -9.38 11.32
N PHE A 303 9.13 -10.21 12.34
CA PHE A 303 8.06 -11.20 12.37
C PHE A 303 6.73 -10.51 12.68
N HIS A 304 5.79 -10.62 11.74
CA HIS A 304 4.47 -10.04 11.85
C HIS A 304 3.50 -11.16 12.24
N LEU A 305 3.13 -11.19 13.53
CA LEU A 305 2.37 -12.27 14.16
C LEU A 305 0.89 -11.86 14.28
N GLY A 306 0.03 -12.41 13.43
CA GLY A 306 -1.41 -12.13 13.41
C GLY A 306 -2.24 -13.40 13.20
N TYR A 307 -3.56 -13.30 13.42
CA TYR A 307 -4.56 -14.34 13.07
C TYR A 307 -4.40 -15.70 13.76
N ILE A 308 -3.58 -15.79 14.82
CA ILE A 308 -3.23 -17.07 15.44
C ILE A 308 -4.40 -17.75 16.15
N ALA A 309 -5.37 -16.98 16.62
CA ALA A 309 -6.45 -17.55 17.39
C ALA A 309 -7.55 -18.22 16.55
N ASN A 310 -7.51 -18.13 15.21
CA ASN A 310 -8.52 -18.69 14.31
C ASN A 310 -8.35 -20.22 14.10
N VAL A 311 -8.05 -20.94 15.17
CA VAL A 311 -7.99 -22.40 15.20
C VAL A 311 -9.40 -22.90 15.51
N LYS A 312 -10.02 -23.63 14.57
CA LYS A 312 -11.23 -24.41 14.87
C LYS A 312 -10.94 -25.28 16.11
N ASN A 313 -11.87 -25.31 17.07
CA ASN A 313 -11.87 -26.10 18.32
C ASN A 313 -11.35 -25.45 19.62
N ASN A 314 -11.12 -24.14 19.69
CA ASN A 314 -10.96 -23.50 21.00
C ASN A 314 -12.32 -23.25 21.66
N TYR A 315 -12.57 -23.92 22.79
CA TYR A 315 -13.73 -23.65 23.65
C TYR A 315 -13.38 -22.49 24.58
N GLN A 316 -14.18 -21.43 24.61
CA GLN A 316 -14.21 -20.57 25.79
C GLN A 316 -14.94 -21.33 26.91
N LEU A 317 -14.24 -21.54 28.02
CA LEU A 317 -14.84 -21.91 29.30
C LEU A 317 -15.38 -20.63 29.92
N LEU A 318 -16.66 -20.35 29.67
CA LEU A 318 -17.37 -19.28 30.37
C LEU A 318 -17.88 -19.81 31.70
N ILE A 319 -17.83 -19.02 32.76
CA ILE A 319 -18.42 -19.40 34.05
C ILE A 319 -19.77 -18.69 34.20
N ASN A 320 -20.84 -19.45 34.32
CA ASN A 320 -22.18 -18.94 34.64
C ASN A 320 -22.17 -18.18 35.97
N SER A 321 -23.20 -17.37 36.23
CA SER A 321 -23.36 -16.63 37.48
C SER A 321 -23.31 -17.50 38.75
N ASP A 322 -23.59 -18.80 38.62
CA ASP A 322 -23.56 -19.79 39.69
C ASP A 322 -22.20 -20.50 39.87
N GLY A 323 -21.19 -20.16 39.06
CA GLY A 323 -19.88 -20.82 39.10
C GLY A 323 -19.75 -22.04 38.20
N SER A 324 -20.78 -22.43 37.45
CA SER A 324 -20.73 -23.59 36.56
C SER A 324 -20.05 -23.27 35.21
N PRO A 325 -19.16 -24.15 34.70
CA PRO A 325 -18.54 -23.95 33.40
C PRO A 325 -19.52 -24.24 32.25
N VAL A 326 -19.58 -23.34 31.27
CA VAL A 326 -20.32 -23.48 30.01
C VAL A 326 -19.33 -23.51 28.86
N LYS A 327 -19.42 -24.59 28.07
CA LYS A 327 -18.74 -24.68 26.78
C LYS A 327 -19.62 -24.02 25.73
N PHE A 328 -19.18 -22.88 25.19
CA PHE A 328 -19.87 -22.21 24.08
C PHE A 328 -19.16 -22.52 22.76
N TRP A 329 -19.88 -23.06 21.78
CA TRP A 329 -19.41 -23.18 20.40
C TRP A 329 -19.59 -21.84 19.71
N ALA A 330 -18.50 -21.10 19.54
CA ALA A 330 -18.47 -19.97 18.65
C ALA A 330 -17.06 -19.80 18.10
N ASN A 331 -16.93 -19.16 16.94
CA ASN A 331 -15.66 -18.81 16.31
C ASN A 331 -14.87 -17.74 17.11
N TYR A 332 -15.03 -17.68 18.44
CA TYR A 332 -14.41 -16.69 19.28
C TYR A 332 -13.07 -17.19 19.81
N LEU A 333 -12.11 -16.29 19.66
CA LEU A 333 -10.70 -16.44 19.96
C LEU A 333 -10.51 -16.59 21.48
N PRO A 334 -9.52 -17.36 21.98
CA PRO A 334 -9.05 -17.22 23.36
C PRO A 334 -8.79 -15.74 23.68
N SER A 335 -9.07 -15.33 24.94
CA SER A 335 -8.86 -13.95 25.36
C SER A 335 -7.40 -13.53 25.12
N LEU A 336 -7.21 -12.35 24.54
CA LEU A 336 -5.89 -11.72 24.37
C LEU A 336 -5.19 -11.43 25.69
N PHE A 337 -5.83 -11.67 26.82
CA PHE A 337 -5.34 -11.34 28.15
C PHE A 337 -5.01 -12.58 28.98
N ASP A 338 -5.19 -13.78 28.41
CA ASP A 338 -4.70 -15.02 29.00
C ASP A 338 -3.18 -15.12 28.85
N GLU A 339 -2.47 -14.95 29.95
CA GLU A 339 -1.00 -15.05 29.99
C GLU A 339 -0.51 -16.45 29.56
N ASN A 340 -1.27 -17.51 29.82
CA ASN A 340 -0.89 -18.86 29.42
C ASN A 340 -0.93 -19.02 27.90
N PHE A 341 -1.88 -18.35 27.24
CA PHE A 341 -1.94 -18.34 25.77
C PHE A 341 -0.70 -17.68 25.17
N TRP A 342 -0.27 -16.52 25.69
CA TRP A 342 0.97 -15.85 25.25
C TRP A 342 2.20 -16.70 25.53
N GLU A 343 2.28 -17.28 26.71
CA GLU A 343 3.41 -18.13 27.12
C GLU A 343 3.53 -19.37 26.22
N ASP A 344 2.42 -20.09 26.02
CA ASP A 344 2.41 -21.35 25.29
C ASP A 344 2.59 -21.18 23.78
N ARG A 345 2.02 -20.12 23.20
CA ARG A 345 1.97 -19.96 21.73
C ARG A 345 3.05 -19.05 21.18
N PHE A 346 3.50 -18.04 21.93
CA PHE A 346 4.43 -17.04 21.43
C PHE A 346 5.77 -17.09 22.14
N TYR A 347 5.79 -17.11 23.49
CA TYR A 347 7.05 -16.97 24.24
C TYR A 347 7.95 -18.19 23.98
N LYS A 348 7.39 -19.40 24.13
CA LYS A 348 8.13 -20.65 23.89
C LYS A 348 8.72 -20.68 22.49
N LEU A 349 7.93 -20.32 21.48
CA LEU A 349 8.38 -20.32 20.08
C LEU A 349 9.50 -19.32 19.83
N ILE A 350 9.33 -18.08 20.31
CA ILE A 350 10.35 -17.03 20.14
C ILE A 350 11.62 -17.40 20.92
N ASN A 351 11.48 -17.94 22.12
CA ASN A 351 12.61 -18.39 22.93
C ASN A 351 13.37 -19.55 22.25
N GLU A 352 12.67 -20.52 21.65
CA GLU A 352 13.30 -21.58 20.86
C GLU A 352 14.11 -21.01 19.67
N ILE A 353 13.61 -19.96 19.01
CA ILE A 353 14.34 -19.28 17.94
C ILE A 353 15.57 -18.55 18.48
N ILE A 354 15.45 -17.83 19.60
CA ILE A 354 16.57 -17.14 20.23
C ILE A 354 17.65 -18.13 20.68
N GLU A 355 17.26 -19.26 21.27
CA GLU A 355 18.17 -20.34 21.63
C GLU A 355 18.85 -20.94 20.39
N PHE A 356 18.11 -21.10 19.29
CA PHE A 356 18.64 -21.54 18.01
C PHE A 356 19.64 -20.53 17.43
N GLU A 357 19.32 -19.24 17.41
CA GLU A 357 20.22 -18.14 17.01
C GLU A 357 21.50 -18.14 17.83
N ARG A 358 21.40 -18.31 19.15
CA ARG A 358 22.56 -18.39 20.06
C ARG A 358 23.43 -19.60 19.75
N LYS A 359 22.82 -20.78 19.59
CA LYS A 359 23.53 -22.02 19.29
C LYS A 359 24.22 -21.98 17.93
N GLU A 360 23.52 -21.45 16.94
CA GLU A 360 24.00 -21.36 15.57
C GLU A 360 24.70 -20.02 15.31
N ASN A 361 24.92 -19.17 16.33
CA ASN A 361 25.55 -17.83 16.27
C ASN A 361 25.24 -17.07 14.97
N ILE A 362 23.96 -16.81 14.77
CA ILE A 362 23.35 -16.09 13.64
C ILE A 362 22.21 -15.20 14.14
N ASN A 363 21.80 -14.20 13.35
CA ASN A 363 20.62 -13.38 13.61
C ASN A 363 19.57 -13.61 12.51
N ILE A 364 18.40 -14.12 12.89
CA ILE A 364 17.26 -14.48 12.02
C ILE A 364 16.25 -13.34 11.97
N PHE A 365 16.00 -12.66 13.08
CA PHE A 365 14.97 -11.61 13.18
C PHE A 365 15.41 -10.43 14.03
N ASP A 366 14.96 -9.24 13.68
CA ASP A 366 15.29 -8.00 14.36
C ASP A 366 14.10 -7.45 15.15
N GLY A 367 12.89 -7.99 14.94
CA GLY A 367 11.67 -7.46 15.54
C GLY A 367 10.45 -8.35 15.52
N ILE A 368 9.48 -8.01 16.36
CA ILE A 368 8.15 -8.59 16.36
C ILE A 368 7.08 -7.50 16.29
N LEU A 369 6.11 -7.70 15.40
CA LEU A 369 4.87 -6.93 15.26
C LEU A 369 3.69 -7.84 15.56
N PHE A 370 2.91 -7.51 16.59
CA PHE A 370 1.69 -8.24 16.93
C PHE A 370 0.49 -7.61 16.25
N ASP A 371 -0.19 -8.37 15.41
CA ASP A 371 -1.44 -7.97 14.78
C ASP A 371 -2.63 -8.49 15.57
N ILE A 372 -3.26 -7.58 16.32
CA ILE A 372 -4.42 -7.89 17.16
C ILE A 372 -5.78 -7.62 16.48
N GLU A 373 -5.79 -7.25 15.20
CA GLU A 373 -7.01 -7.12 14.39
C GLU A 373 -7.96 -8.34 14.44
N PRO A 374 -7.49 -9.61 14.43
CA PRO A 374 -8.41 -10.75 14.44
C PRO A 374 -9.21 -10.84 15.73
N TYR A 375 -8.71 -10.30 16.85
CA TYR A 375 -9.24 -10.47 18.20
C TYR A 375 -10.41 -9.55 18.56
N ARG A 376 -11.12 -9.04 17.54
CA ARG A 376 -12.24 -8.12 17.68
C ARG A 376 -13.55 -8.84 17.99
N GLU A 377 -14.19 -8.47 19.09
CA GLU A 377 -15.59 -8.83 19.35
C GLU A 377 -16.54 -7.76 18.75
N GLY A 378 -16.82 -7.88 17.46
CA GLY A 378 -17.67 -6.92 16.71
C GLY A 378 -17.01 -5.54 16.47
N ARG A 379 -17.81 -4.51 16.20
CA ARG A 379 -17.34 -3.13 15.89
C ARG A 379 -16.86 -2.32 17.12
N LEU A 380 -16.74 -2.93 18.29
CA LEU A 380 -16.46 -2.22 19.55
C LEU A 380 -15.07 -2.47 20.12
N ASP A 381 -14.25 -3.34 19.54
CA ASP A 381 -12.85 -3.54 19.93
C ASP A 381 -12.64 -3.81 21.45
N LEU A 382 -13.60 -4.47 22.12
CA LEU A 382 -13.55 -4.81 23.55
C LEU A 382 -13.59 -6.32 23.75
N ASP A 383 -12.74 -6.83 24.63
CA ASP A 383 -12.77 -8.23 25.09
C ASP A 383 -13.73 -8.32 26.29
N PHE A 384 -14.82 -9.09 26.17
CA PHE A 384 -15.78 -9.30 27.25
C PHE A 384 -15.57 -10.60 28.02
N SER A 385 -14.44 -11.31 27.87
CA SER A 385 -14.16 -12.55 28.58
C SER A 385 -14.14 -12.38 30.10
N ASP A 386 -14.31 -13.48 30.82
CA ASP A 386 -14.29 -13.50 32.29
C ASP A 386 -12.97 -12.95 32.86
N ILE A 387 -11.84 -13.26 32.21
CA ILE A 387 -10.49 -12.83 32.62
C ILE A 387 -10.38 -11.30 32.65
N VAL A 388 -10.91 -10.64 31.63
CA VAL A 388 -10.82 -9.19 31.48
C VAL A 388 -11.90 -8.49 32.29
N PHE A 389 -13.14 -8.94 32.14
CA PHE A 389 -14.28 -8.26 32.73
C PHE A 389 -14.27 -8.30 34.26
N TYR A 390 -13.91 -9.43 34.87
CA TYR A 390 -13.84 -9.50 36.33
C TYR A 390 -12.62 -8.80 36.90
N GLU A 391 -11.50 -8.73 36.19
CA GLU A 391 -10.36 -7.92 36.62
C GLU A 391 -10.71 -6.42 36.56
N PHE A 392 -11.49 -5.97 35.57
CA PHE A 392 -12.04 -4.61 35.55
C PHE A 392 -12.91 -4.32 36.76
N LEU A 393 -13.90 -5.19 37.02
CA LEU A 393 -14.81 -5.01 38.15
C LEU A 393 -14.03 -4.95 39.47
N LYS A 394 -13.02 -5.81 39.62
CA LYS A 394 -12.12 -5.78 40.78
C LYS A 394 -11.35 -4.45 40.88
N ARG A 395 -10.80 -3.92 39.80
CA ARG A 395 -10.10 -2.61 39.80
C ARG A 395 -11.02 -1.45 40.15
N GLU A 396 -12.28 -1.52 39.72
CA GLU A 396 -13.30 -0.51 40.06
C GLU A 396 -13.98 -0.77 41.42
N ASN A 397 -13.56 -1.79 42.17
CA ASN A 397 -14.18 -2.22 43.44
C ASN A 397 -15.68 -2.52 43.33
N ILE A 398 -16.10 -3.18 42.25
CA ILE A 398 -17.48 -3.59 41.98
C ILE A 398 -17.61 -5.09 42.24
N ASP A 399 -18.40 -5.46 43.25
CA ASP A 399 -18.68 -6.85 43.61
C ASP A 399 -20.02 -7.32 43.00
N GLU A 400 -20.08 -7.40 41.66
CA GLU A 400 -21.26 -7.88 40.93
C GLU A 400 -20.88 -8.96 39.93
N LYS A 401 -21.63 -10.07 39.93
CA LYS A 401 -21.49 -11.12 38.91
C LYS A 401 -22.39 -10.82 37.72
N VAL A 402 -21.77 -10.61 36.55
CA VAL A 402 -22.48 -10.24 35.33
C VAL A 402 -22.28 -11.30 34.26
N ASP A 403 -23.39 -11.90 33.84
CA ASP A 403 -23.45 -12.82 32.70
C ASP A 403 -22.86 -12.17 31.44
N TYR A 404 -22.03 -12.92 30.72
CA TYR A 404 -21.33 -12.46 29.52
C TYR A 404 -22.25 -11.70 28.53
N LYS A 405 -23.44 -12.23 28.23
CA LYS A 405 -24.38 -11.60 27.28
C LYS A 405 -24.95 -10.27 27.77
N LYS A 406 -24.85 -10.00 29.07
CA LYS A 406 -25.37 -8.79 29.73
C LYS A 406 -24.28 -7.75 30.03
N ARG A 407 -22.99 -8.06 29.85
CA ARG A 407 -21.85 -7.19 30.20
C ARG A 407 -21.90 -5.82 29.53
N LYS A 408 -22.13 -5.79 28.22
CA LYS A 408 -22.26 -4.52 27.49
C LYS A 408 -23.43 -3.66 28.02
N VAL A 409 -24.59 -4.27 28.24
CA VAL A 409 -25.77 -3.58 28.78
C VAL A 409 -25.50 -3.09 30.21
N PHE A 410 -24.82 -3.90 31.01
CA PHE A 410 -24.40 -3.54 32.37
C PHE A 410 -23.50 -2.30 32.37
N LEU A 411 -22.45 -2.29 31.55
CA LEU A 411 -21.53 -1.15 31.44
C LEU A 411 -22.26 0.12 31.00
N LEU A 412 -23.16 0.02 30.01
CA LEU A 412 -23.95 1.16 29.55
C LEU A 412 -24.90 1.68 30.64
N LYS A 413 -25.57 0.79 31.38
CA LYS A 413 -26.48 1.18 32.46
C LYS A 413 -25.79 1.85 33.64
N LYS A 414 -24.53 1.50 33.89
CA LYS A 414 -23.72 2.06 34.99
C LYS A 414 -22.78 3.17 34.55
N ASP A 415 -22.83 3.58 33.27
CA ASP A 415 -21.94 4.58 32.69
C ASP A 415 -20.44 4.23 32.84
N LEU A 416 -20.12 2.94 32.70
CA LEU A 416 -18.76 2.38 32.87
C LEU A 416 -18.09 2.03 31.54
N ILE A 417 -18.75 2.22 30.40
CA ILE A 417 -18.25 1.72 29.10
C ILE A 417 -16.91 2.36 28.68
N GLU A 418 -16.73 3.66 28.91
CA GLU A 418 -15.47 4.35 28.60
C GLU A 418 -14.35 3.96 29.57
N LYS A 419 -14.66 3.78 30.86
CA LYS A 419 -13.71 3.24 31.84
C LYS A 419 -13.26 1.83 31.47
N TYR A 420 -14.19 0.99 31.03
CA TYR A 420 -13.90 -0.37 30.60
C TYR A 420 -12.97 -0.40 29.37
N ARG A 421 -13.22 0.47 28.39
CA ARG A 421 -12.35 0.62 27.22
C ARG A 421 -10.92 0.97 27.61
N ASN A 422 -10.77 2.03 28.41
CA ASN A 422 -9.45 2.45 28.91
C ASN A 422 -8.75 1.34 29.70
N PHE A 423 -9.51 0.60 30.51
CA PHE A 423 -8.99 -0.55 31.24
C PHE A 423 -8.48 -1.65 30.30
N CYS A 424 -9.24 -2.03 29.26
CA CYS A 424 -8.84 -3.06 28.32
C CYS A 424 -7.50 -2.71 27.63
N GLU A 425 -7.32 -1.47 27.20
CA GLU A 425 -6.06 -1.02 26.61
C GLU A 425 -4.90 -1.07 27.61
N GLU A 426 -5.10 -0.55 28.82
CA GLU A 426 -4.10 -0.56 29.88
C GLU A 426 -3.69 -1.98 30.28
N TYR A 427 -4.68 -2.85 30.43
CA TYR A 427 -4.46 -4.20 30.88
C TYR A 427 -3.73 -5.02 29.81
N LEU A 428 -4.03 -4.80 28.53
CA LEU A 428 -3.33 -5.45 27.42
C LEU A 428 -1.88 -5.00 27.36
N ALA A 429 -1.64 -3.69 27.47
CA ALA A 429 -0.30 -3.14 27.52
C ALA A 429 0.50 -3.73 28.68
N GLU A 430 -0.10 -3.85 29.88
CA GLU A 430 0.56 -4.47 31.04
C GLU A 430 0.98 -5.93 30.76
N LYS A 431 0.08 -6.75 30.19
CA LYS A 431 0.38 -8.16 29.86
C LYS A 431 1.51 -8.28 28.86
N LEU A 432 1.42 -7.54 27.77
CA LEU A 432 2.41 -7.59 26.70
C LEU A 432 3.76 -7.03 27.16
N SER A 433 3.79 -6.01 28.04
CA SER A 433 5.04 -5.48 28.64
C SER A 433 5.85 -6.58 29.32
N LYS A 434 5.19 -7.39 30.16
CA LYS A 434 5.83 -8.53 30.83
C LYS A 434 6.41 -9.53 29.84
N PHE A 435 5.69 -9.79 28.75
CA PHE A 435 6.13 -10.70 27.69
C PHE A 435 7.37 -10.16 26.96
N ARG A 436 7.38 -8.87 26.57
CA ARG A 436 8.56 -8.23 25.98
C ARG A 436 9.74 -8.25 26.91
N ASP A 437 9.57 -7.88 28.17
CA ASP A 437 10.66 -7.82 29.14
C ASP A 437 11.35 -9.18 29.30
N LYS A 438 10.58 -10.29 29.22
CA LYS A 438 11.15 -11.64 29.16
C LYS A 438 12.02 -11.85 27.93
N ILE A 439 11.57 -11.43 26.74
CA ILE A 439 12.34 -11.59 25.48
C ILE A 439 13.59 -10.70 25.47
N HIS A 440 13.45 -9.44 25.88
CA HIS A 440 14.55 -8.45 25.94
C HIS A 440 15.68 -8.87 26.87
N LYS A 441 15.40 -9.71 27.87
CA LYS A 441 16.43 -10.32 28.72
C LYS A 441 17.46 -11.12 27.92
N ASP A 442 17.01 -11.81 26.88
CA ASP A 442 17.85 -12.69 26.06
C ASP A 442 18.28 -12.06 24.74
N LYS A 443 17.44 -11.17 24.18
CA LYS A 443 17.70 -10.46 22.93
C LYS A 443 16.91 -9.16 22.85
N GLU A 444 17.61 -8.04 22.70
CA GLU A 444 16.99 -6.75 22.40
C GLU A 444 16.43 -6.77 20.97
N ILE A 445 15.13 -6.55 20.81
CA ILE A 445 14.41 -6.62 19.54
C ILE A 445 13.41 -5.47 19.41
N PHE A 446 12.98 -5.18 18.18
CA PHE A 446 11.73 -4.45 17.99
C PHE A 446 10.62 -5.17 18.74
N PHE A 447 9.78 -4.39 19.39
CA PHE A 447 8.54 -4.93 19.90
C PHE A 447 7.45 -3.91 19.70
N CYS A 448 6.43 -4.29 18.93
CA CYS A 448 5.30 -3.43 18.67
C CYS A 448 4.00 -4.21 18.52
N ILE A 449 2.90 -3.50 18.74
CA ILE A 449 1.54 -4.00 18.57
C ILE A 449 0.86 -3.13 17.50
N TYR A 450 0.12 -3.74 16.58
CA TYR A 450 -0.90 -3.06 15.78
C TYR A 450 -2.13 -2.98 16.67
N PRO A 451 -2.55 -1.81 17.15
CA PRO A 451 -3.54 -1.67 18.21
C PRO A 451 -4.95 -2.03 17.72
N PHE A 452 -5.89 -2.05 18.66
CA PHE A 452 -7.31 -1.97 18.33
C PHE A 452 -7.53 -0.78 17.39
N ASN A 453 -8.33 -0.98 16.34
CA ASN A 453 -8.51 0.05 15.32
C ASN A 453 -9.13 1.29 15.98
N ASP A 454 -8.42 2.42 16.00
CA ASP A 454 -8.95 3.70 16.46
C ASP A 454 -9.92 4.31 15.44
N TRP A 455 -10.92 3.55 14.98
CA TRP A 455 -12.03 4.05 14.17
C TRP A 455 -12.81 5.19 14.86
N TYR A 456 -12.57 5.38 16.17
CA TYR A 456 -13.20 6.39 17.02
C TYR A 456 -12.55 7.78 17.01
N LEU A 457 -11.44 7.99 16.27
CA LEU A 457 -10.96 9.35 16.01
C LEU A 457 -11.90 10.15 15.08
N ASN A 458 -12.99 9.52 14.64
CA ASN A 458 -14.10 10.09 13.88
C ASN A 458 -15.08 10.92 14.74
N THR A 459 -14.57 11.91 15.46
CA THR A 459 -15.44 12.94 16.05
C THR A 459 -15.86 14.00 15.03
N GLU A 460 -15.10 14.16 13.94
CA GLU A 460 -15.39 15.09 12.84
C GLU A 460 -14.90 14.55 11.48
N ARG A 461 -15.56 13.53 10.88
CA ARG A 461 -15.32 13.09 9.48
C ARG A 461 -13.82 13.06 9.07
N SER A 462 -12.91 12.65 9.93
CA SER A 462 -11.49 12.61 9.63
C SER A 462 -11.15 11.19 9.18
N TRP A 463 -10.80 11.04 7.91
CA TRP A 463 -10.67 9.78 7.16
C TRP A 463 -9.39 8.98 7.50
N TRP A 464 -8.75 9.26 8.63
CA TRP A 464 -7.47 8.67 9.01
C TRP A 464 -7.70 7.37 9.78
N GLN A 465 -7.41 6.24 9.15
CA GLN A 465 -7.23 4.97 9.86
C GLN A 465 -5.75 4.88 10.22
N VAL A 466 -5.43 4.66 11.50
CA VAL A 466 -4.06 4.78 11.97
C VAL A 466 -3.61 3.48 12.62
N GLY A 467 -2.60 2.83 12.05
CA GLY A 467 -1.86 1.76 12.72
C GLY A 467 -0.82 2.36 13.66
N VAL A 468 -0.82 2.00 14.95
CA VAL A 468 0.12 2.52 15.95
C VAL A 468 0.99 1.41 16.53
N CYS A 469 2.19 1.21 16.00
CA CYS A 469 3.23 0.44 16.68
C CYS A 469 3.62 1.12 18.00
N LYS A 470 3.02 0.67 19.11
CA LYS A 470 3.33 1.17 20.44
C LYS A 470 4.39 0.33 21.14
N GLY A 471 5.24 0.97 21.94
CA GLY A 471 5.89 0.31 23.07
C GLY A 471 4.86 -0.27 24.04
N LEU A 472 5.28 -1.13 24.94
CA LEU A 472 4.37 -1.79 25.87
C LEU A 472 4.37 -0.99 27.17
N GLY A 473 3.34 -0.14 27.29
CA GLY A 473 3.12 0.69 28.49
C GLY A 473 2.50 2.06 28.18
N LYS A 474 1.72 2.60 29.12
CA LYS A 474 1.06 3.91 28.98
C LYS A 474 2.03 5.10 28.82
N LYS A 475 3.26 4.95 29.32
CA LYS A 475 4.33 5.96 29.29
C LYS A 475 5.34 5.75 28.16
N GLU A 476 5.26 4.65 27.43
CA GLU A 476 6.16 4.39 26.32
C GLU A 476 5.64 5.08 25.06
N ILE A 477 6.51 5.88 24.46
CA ILE A 477 6.20 6.65 23.25
C ILE A 477 5.98 5.65 22.12
N PRO A 478 4.89 5.75 21.34
CA PRO A 478 4.70 4.92 20.15
C PRO A 478 5.85 5.09 19.15
N PHE A 479 6.38 3.97 18.68
CA PHE A 479 7.56 3.91 17.83
C PHE A 479 7.24 4.19 16.37
N PHE A 480 6.18 3.58 15.82
CA PHE A 480 5.68 3.90 14.47
C PHE A 480 4.19 4.15 14.50
N VAL A 481 3.78 5.09 13.68
CA VAL A 481 2.39 5.35 13.37
C VAL A 481 2.31 5.34 11.86
N TRP A 482 1.39 4.58 11.27
CA TRP A 482 1.14 4.71 9.84
C TRP A 482 -0.33 4.87 9.55
N ASP A 483 -0.59 5.36 8.36
CA ASP A 483 -1.91 5.71 7.88
C ASP A 483 -2.41 4.66 6.90
N ASP A 484 -3.54 4.02 7.19
CA ASP A 484 -4.27 3.16 6.24
C ASP A 484 -5.18 4.01 5.31
N ASN A 485 -5.19 5.35 5.40
CA ASN A 485 -5.96 6.20 4.49
C ASN A 485 -5.37 6.24 3.07
N CYS A 486 -4.03 6.21 2.92
CA CYS A 486 -3.39 6.03 1.61
C CYS A 486 -3.83 4.71 0.96
N TYR A 487 -4.07 3.69 1.79
CA TYR A 487 -4.52 2.36 1.39
C TYR A 487 -5.95 2.41 0.80
N TRP A 488 -6.86 3.26 1.30
CA TRP A 488 -8.25 3.33 0.81
C TRP A 488 -8.54 4.46 -0.19
N THR A 489 -7.87 5.60 -0.08
CA THR A 489 -8.19 6.77 -0.90
C THR A 489 -7.35 6.90 -2.15
N GLY A 490 -6.21 6.20 -2.26
CA GLY A 490 -5.35 6.21 -3.43
C GLY A 490 -4.85 7.60 -3.86
N PHE A 491 -4.86 8.60 -2.96
CA PHE A 491 -4.51 9.97 -3.28
C PHE A 491 -3.64 10.62 -2.20
N THR A 492 -2.35 10.79 -2.48
CA THR A 492 -1.44 11.52 -1.58
C THR A 492 -0.46 12.46 -2.28
N GLY A 493 -0.91 13.25 -3.25
CA GLY A 493 -0.13 14.39 -3.76
C GLY A 493 0.20 15.48 -2.72
N ASN A 494 -0.06 15.22 -1.43
CA ASN A 494 0.09 16.17 -0.33
C ASN A 494 1.39 15.91 0.45
N GLN A 495 2.41 16.72 0.17
CA GLN A 495 3.71 16.69 0.84
C GLN A 495 3.66 17.06 2.34
N LYS A 496 2.54 17.62 2.82
CA LYS A 496 2.33 17.95 4.24
C LYS A 496 1.68 16.80 5.02
N LEU A 497 1.42 15.65 4.39
CA LEU A 497 0.77 14.51 5.06
C LEU A 497 1.55 14.02 6.29
N PRO A 498 2.89 13.84 6.24
CA PRO A 498 3.65 13.46 7.43
C PRO A 498 3.55 14.49 8.55
N GLU A 499 3.58 15.78 8.22
CA GLU A 499 3.44 16.88 9.18
C GLU A 499 2.07 16.86 9.86
N LYS A 500 0.99 16.73 9.08
CA LYS A 500 -0.39 16.62 9.59
C LYS A 500 -0.57 15.40 10.48
N GLY A 501 0.01 14.26 10.09
CA GLY A 501 0.05 13.07 10.93
C GLY A 501 0.74 13.34 12.26
N GLN A 502 1.90 13.99 12.24
CA GLN A 502 2.63 14.38 13.45
C GLN A 502 1.89 15.38 14.33
N GLU A 503 1.23 16.37 13.73
CA GLU A 503 0.40 17.33 14.44
C GLU A 503 -0.82 16.65 15.08
N PHE A 504 -1.44 15.72 14.36
CA PHE A 504 -2.53 14.90 14.86
C PHE A 504 -2.10 14.07 16.08
N LEU A 505 -0.95 13.40 16.00
CA LEU A 505 -0.39 12.64 17.14
C LEU A 505 -0.24 13.53 18.38
N ARG A 506 0.32 14.73 18.22
CA ARG A 506 0.49 15.68 19.32
C ARG A 506 -0.84 16.18 19.87
N LYS A 507 -1.73 16.66 18.99
CA LYS A 507 -2.98 17.36 19.39
C LYS A 507 -4.07 16.41 19.90
N LYS A 508 -4.21 15.25 19.27
CA LYS A 508 -5.33 14.33 19.54
C LYS A 508 -4.92 13.19 20.46
N LEU A 509 -3.71 12.69 20.33
CA LEU A 509 -3.25 11.50 21.07
C LEU A 509 -2.23 11.83 22.18
N GLY A 510 -1.73 13.06 22.24
CA GLY A 510 -0.90 13.56 23.34
C GLY A 510 0.53 13.01 23.36
N TYR A 511 1.06 12.53 22.23
CA TYR A 511 2.43 12.01 22.15
C TYR A 511 3.17 12.41 20.86
N GLU A 512 4.51 12.31 20.87
CA GLU A 512 5.40 12.55 19.72
C GLU A 512 5.97 11.22 19.19
N GLY A 513 5.36 10.62 18.15
CA GLY A 513 5.84 9.35 17.54
C GLY A 513 6.52 9.54 16.17
N ILE A 514 7.01 8.47 15.53
CA ILE A 514 7.40 8.51 14.11
C ILE A 514 6.19 8.16 13.25
N PHE A 515 5.69 9.12 12.48
CA PHE A 515 4.61 8.91 11.51
C PHE A 515 5.16 8.50 10.13
N LEU A 516 5.02 7.23 9.77
CA LEU A 516 5.32 6.66 8.47
C LEU A 516 4.05 6.64 7.62
N THR A 517 4.02 7.31 6.49
CA THR A 517 2.88 7.20 5.58
C THR A 517 2.90 5.84 4.89
N SER A 518 1.74 5.22 4.67
CA SER A 518 1.67 3.96 3.91
C SER A 518 1.37 4.21 2.43
N ILE A 519 1.66 3.22 1.58
CA ILE A 519 1.15 3.14 0.21
C ILE A 519 0.67 1.72 -0.02
N ASP A 520 -0.56 1.56 -0.48
CA ASP A 520 -0.99 0.34 -1.16
C ASP A 520 -0.99 0.60 -2.67
N TYR A 521 -0.23 -0.19 -3.40
CA TYR A 521 -0.06 0.00 -4.83
C TYR A 521 -0.90 -0.98 -5.67
N ILE A 522 -1.59 -1.95 -5.06
CA ILE A 522 -2.53 -2.84 -5.75
C ILE A 522 -3.82 -2.93 -4.95
N THR A 523 -4.81 -2.15 -5.35
CA THR A 523 -6.04 -2.03 -4.59
C THR A 523 -7.15 -2.98 -5.08
N TYR A 524 -8.03 -3.33 -4.13
CA TYR A 524 -9.25 -4.12 -4.36
C TYR A 524 -10.14 -3.49 -5.46
N PRO A 525 -11.03 -4.26 -6.12
CA PRO A 525 -11.82 -3.81 -7.29
C PRO A 525 -12.65 -2.53 -7.09
N ASN A 526 -12.90 -2.14 -5.84
CA ASN A 526 -13.71 -0.99 -5.47
C ASN A 526 -12.88 0.23 -5.03
N TYR A 527 -11.57 0.19 -5.21
CA TYR A 527 -10.63 1.23 -4.76
C TYR A 527 -9.73 1.70 -5.92
N PRO A 528 -9.21 2.94 -5.85
CA PRO A 528 -8.40 3.51 -6.91
C PRO A 528 -7.08 2.74 -7.10
N GLN A 529 -6.81 2.28 -8.32
CA GLN A 529 -5.56 1.60 -8.69
C GLN A 529 -4.53 2.62 -9.17
N TYR A 530 -3.33 2.60 -8.59
CA TYR A 530 -2.23 3.42 -9.08
C TYR A 530 -1.65 2.85 -10.36
N THR A 531 -1.21 3.70 -11.29
CA THR A 531 -0.25 3.22 -12.29
C THR A 531 1.10 3.00 -11.61
N PRO A 532 1.96 2.09 -12.12
CA PRO A 532 3.31 1.89 -11.58
C PRO A 532 4.12 3.19 -11.46
N GLU A 533 4.03 4.07 -12.46
CA GLU A 533 4.67 5.40 -12.46
C GLU A 533 4.15 6.27 -11.32
N LYS A 534 2.82 6.37 -11.17
CA LYS A 534 2.21 7.18 -10.12
C LYS A 534 2.57 6.65 -8.74
N ALA A 535 2.54 5.33 -8.52
CA ALA A 535 2.95 4.74 -7.25
C ALA A 535 4.42 5.06 -6.90
N GLY A 536 5.32 5.03 -7.88
CA GLY A 536 6.71 5.42 -7.70
C GLY A 536 6.88 6.90 -7.32
N GLU A 537 6.15 7.80 -7.98
CA GLU A 537 6.16 9.23 -7.65
C GLU A 537 5.58 9.49 -6.26
N GLU A 538 4.47 8.85 -5.88
CA GLU A 538 3.91 8.96 -4.53
C GLU A 538 4.90 8.49 -3.48
N TYR A 539 5.51 7.32 -3.69
CA TYR A 539 6.57 6.80 -2.81
C TYR A 539 7.74 7.77 -2.66
N TYR A 540 8.20 8.34 -3.79
CA TYR A 540 9.24 9.36 -3.80
C TYR A 540 8.90 10.54 -2.90
N TYR A 541 7.71 11.14 -3.06
CA TYR A 541 7.31 12.31 -2.27
C TYR A 541 7.17 12.00 -0.77
N LEU A 542 6.61 10.84 -0.43
CA LEU A 542 6.41 10.44 0.96
C LEU A 542 7.74 10.20 1.68
N VAL A 543 8.67 9.45 1.08
CA VAL A 543 10.00 9.22 1.68
C VAL A 543 10.80 10.52 1.74
N ARG A 544 10.63 11.41 0.75
CA ARG A 544 11.32 12.70 0.73
C ARG A 544 10.92 13.61 1.88
N THR A 545 9.62 13.71 2.14
CA THR A 545 9.03 14.72 3.02
C THR A 545 8.81 14.21 4.44
N GLY A 546 8.59 12.90 4.60
CA GLY A 546 8.38 12.25 5.89
C GLY A 546 9.63 11.54 6.42
N PRO A 547 9.52 10.86 7.57
CA PRO A 547 10.57 10.00 8.11
C PRO A 547 10.71 8.67 7.36
N GLY A 548 9.87 8.39 6.36
CA GLY A 548 9.87 7.12 5.65
C GLY A 548 8.51 6.75 5.05
N CYS A 549 8.42 5.53 4.52
CA CYS A 549 7.21 4.97 3.93
C CYS A 549 7.03 3.48 4.29
N TRP A 550 5.77 3.10 4.51
CA TRP A 550 5.34 1.72 4.72
C TRP A 550 4.62 1.20 3.45
N LEU A 551 5.27 0.34 2.68
CA LEU A 551 4.73 -0.13 1.40
C LEU A 551 3.94 -1.43 1.59
N TYR A 552 2.64 -1.40 1.32
CA TYR A 552 1.76 -2.56 1.26
C TYR A 552 1.71 -3.15 -0.15
N GLY A 553 2.13 -4.40 -0.28
CA GLY A 553 1.94 -5.20 -1.48
C GLY A 553 0.90 -6.27 -1.24
N GLU A 554 -0.39 -5.96 -1.41
CA GLU A 554 -1.45 -6.95 -1.34
C GLU A 554 -1.69 -7.61 -2.70
N ASN A 555 -1.68 -8.94 -2.74
CA ASN A 555 -2.14 -9.68 -3.91
C ASN A 555 -3.59 -10.09 -3.63
N ASN A 556 -4.56 -9.60 -4.40
CA ASN A 556 -5.94 -10.04 -4.27
C ASN A 556 -6.06 -11.49 -4.78
N PRO A 557 -6.21 -12.49 -3.88
CA PRO A 557 -6.24 -13.88 -4.28
C PRO A 557 -7.53 -14.22 -5.04
N GLU A 558 -8.63 -13.47 -4.85
CA GLU A 558 -9.95 -13.74 -5.44
C GLU A 558 -9.95 -13.68 -6.98
N LYS A 559 -8.91 -13.09 -7.60
CA LYS A 559 -8.80 -12.96 -9.06
C LYS A 559 -7.75 -13.86 -9.73
N GLY A 560 -7.14 -14.81 -9.02
CA GLY A 560 -6.14 -15.72 -9.63
C GLY A 560 -4.92 -14.97 -10.23
N SER A 561 -4.57 -13.83 -9.63
CA SER A 561 -3.72 -12.83 -10.28
C SER A 561 -2.23 -13.12 -10.04
N ASP A 562 -1.44 -13.22 -11.12
CA ASP A 562 0.00 -13.46 -11.04
C ASP A 562 0.69 -12.27 -10.37
N ILE A 563 1.27 -12.54 -9.20
CA ILE A 563 1.99 -11.53 -8.40
C ILE A 563 3.10 -10.86 -9.22
N TRP A 564 3.72 -11.56 -10.16
CA TRP A 564 4.76 -10.97 -11.00
C TRP A 564 4.18 -10.06 -12.06
N LYS A 565 3.15 -10.51 -12.77
CA LYS A 565 2.46 -9.64 -13.73
C LYS A 565 1.95 -8.35 -13.11
N ASN A 566 1.48 -8.42 -11.86
CA ASN A 566 0.81 -7.31 -11.21
C ASN A 566 1.76 -6.44 -10.37
N HIS A 567 2.71 -7.00 -9.62
CA HIS A 567 3.61 -6.21 -8.76
C HIS A 567 4.94 -5.86 -9.42
N LEU A 568 5.47 -6.69 -10.33
CA LEU A 568 6.78 -6.45 -10.97
C LEU A 568 6.89 -5.07 -11.64
N PRO A 569 5.85 -4.56 -12.35
CA PRO A 569 5.93 -3.23 -12.94
C PRO A 569 6.20 -2.13 -11.91
N TYR A 570 5.68 -2.24 -10.69
CA TYR A 570 5.79 -1.21 -9.65
C TYR A 570 7.18 -1.15 -9.02
N TRP A 571 7.82 -2.31 -8.84
CA TRP A 571 9.14 -2.40 -8.21
C TRP A 571 10.22 -1.61 -8.95
N GLU A 572 10.18 -1.60 -10.29
CA GLU A 572 11.10 -0.78 -11.09
C GLU A 572 10.94 0.73 -10.80
N TYR A 573 9.71 1.20 -10.56
CA TYR A 573 9.48 2.60 -10.21
C TYR A 573 9.86 2.93 -8.78
N PHE A 574 9.66 2.02 -7.82
CA PHE A 574 10.18 2.20 -6.45
C PHE A 574 11.71 2.24 -6.41
N LYS A 575 12.36 1.39 -7.22
CA LYS A 575 13.82 1.42 -7.39
C LYS A 575 14.27 2.77 -7.94
N LYS A 576 13.69 3.27 -9.03
CA LYS A 576 13.98 4.59 -9.61
C LYS A 576 13.75 5.73 -8.61
N ALA A 577 12.67 5.65 -7.82
CA ALA A 577 12.39 6.64 -6.78
C ALA A 577 13.49 6.67 -5.71
N ASN A 578 13.98 5.50 -5.25
CA ASN A 578 15.12 5.44 -4.34
C ASN A 578 16.42 5.93 -4.98
N GLU A 579 16.69 5.60 -6.25
CA GLU A 579 17.85 6.13 -6.97
C GLU A 579 17.83 7.68 -7.01
N ARG A 580 16.66 8.27 -7.32
CA ARG A 580 16.46 9.71 -7.29
C ARG A 580 16.64 10.31 -5.89
N LEU A 581 16.03 9.72 -4.85
CA LEU A 581 16.20 10.17 -3.46
C LEU A 581 17.68 10.16 -3.03
N TYR A 582 18.44 9.18 -3.52
CA TYR A 582 19.86 9.06 -3.25
C TYR A 582 20.68 10.14 -3.97
N GLU A 583 20.43 10.38 -5.26
CA GLU A 583 21.06 11.45 -6.03
C GLU A 583 20.81 12.83 -5.40
N GLU A 584 19.60 13.04 -4.88
CA GLU A 584 19.20 14.26 -4.18
C GLU A 584 19.71 14.34 -2.73
N LYS A 585 20.48 13.34 -2.27
CA LYS A 585 21.07 13.25 -0.92
C LYS A 585 20.05 13.28 0.22
N ILE A 586 18.81 12.87 -0.06
CA ILE A 586 17.75 12.76 0.95
C ILE A 586 17.91 11.49 1.78
N ILE A 587 18.34 10.43 1.12
CA ILE A 587 18.71 9.15 1.74
C ILE A 587 20.21 8.93 1.52
N LYS A 588 20.85 8.15 2.39
CA LYS A 588 22.23 7.72 2.17
C LYS A 588 22.29 6.52 1.24
N LYS A 589 23.46 6.30 0.64
CA LYS A 589 23.74 5.04 -0.06
C LYS A 589 23.65 3.92 0.96
N ILE A 590 22.67 3.04 0.81
CA ILE A 590 22.63 1.81 1.59
C ILE A 590 23.68 0.87 1.01
N GLU A 591 24.69 0.55 1.80
CA GLU A 591 25.33 -0.75 1.71
C GLU A 591 24.47 -1.68 2.59
N PRO A 592 23.73 -2.64 2.02
CA PRO A 592 22.96 -3.57 2.82
C PRO A 592 23.94 -4.25 3.79
N ASP A 593 23.49 -4.56 5.00
CA ASP A 593 24.29 -5.28 6.00
C ASP A 593 24.42 -6.74 5.56
N ILE A 594 25.09 -6.96 4.42
CA ILE A 594 25.26 -8.25 3.78
C ILE A 594 26.23 -9.03 4.66
N PRO A 595 25.81 -10.18 5.19
CA PRO A 595 26.69 -11.05 5.95
C PRO A 595 27.96 -11.38 5.17
N ASP A 596 29.08 -11.56 5.87
CA ASP A 596 30.31 -11.96 5.20
C ASP A 596 30.16 -13.34 4.55
N LYS A 597 31.12 -13.72 3.69
CA LYS A 597 31.07 -15.00 2.99
C LYS A 597 30.94 -16.21 3.93
N LYS A 598 31.58 -16.18 5.11
CA LYS A 598 31.54 -17.30 6.07
C LYS A 598 30.17 -17.40 6.73
N GLU A 599 29.55 -16.26 7.05
CA GLU A 599 28.21 -16.21 7.60
C GLU A 599 27.17 -16.65 6.55
N ILE A 600 27.33 -16.26 5.29
CA ILE A 600 26.50 -16.75 4.17
C ILE A 600 26.58 -18.28 4.06
N GLU A 601 27.79 -18.85 4.02
CA GLU A 601 27.98 -20.31 3.96
C GLU A 601 27.39 -21.03 5.19
N ARG A 602 27.37 -20.35 6.34
CA ARG A 602 26.72 -20.87 7.55
C ARG A 602 25.20 -20.84 7.44
N ILE A 603 24.63 -19.72 6.99
CA ILE A 603 23.19 -19.59 6.72
C ILE A 603 22.74 -20.66 5.72
N ASP A 604 23.47 -20.87 4.62
CA ASP A 604 23.12 -21.88 3.62
C ASP A 604 23.13 -23.31 4.21
N ARG A 605 24.11 -23.65 5.05
CA ARG A 605 24.13 -24.93 5.78
C ARG A 605 22.94 -25.09 6.73
N ILE A 606 22.54 -24.01 7.41
CA ILE A 606 21.40 -24.02 8.31
C ILE A 606 20.09 -24.21 7.53
N ILE A 607 19.93 -23.50 6.41
CA ILE A 607 18.78 -23.67 5.51
C ILE A 607 18.67 -25.14 5.07
N GLU A 608 19.76 -25.76 4.64
CA GLU A 608 19.75 -27.17 4.23
C GLU A 608 19.46 -28.12 5.41
N LYS A 609 19.92 -27.81 6.62
CA LYS A 609 19.56 -28.55 7.84
C LYS A 609 18.07 -28.45 8.16
N ILE A 610 17.48 -27.26 8.03
CA ILE A 610 16.04 -27.04 8.24
C ILE A 610 15.25 -27.78 7.17
N LYS A 611 15.59 -27.64 5.88
CA LYS A 611 14.96 -28.39 4.78
C LYS A 611 15.06 -29.90 5.00
N LYS A 612 16.23 -30.40 5.39
CA LYS A 612 16.40 -31.83 5.73
C LYS A 612 15.53 -32.25 6.90
N ARG A 613 15.47 -31.46 7.98
CA ARG A 613 14.58 -31.75 9.12
C ARG A 613 13.10 -31.73 8.72
N MET A 614 12.69 -30.78 7.88
CA MET A 614 11.33 -30.75 7.33
C MET A 614 11.05 -32.01 6.52
N ARG A 615 11.97 -32.41 5.64
CA ARG A 615 11.87 -33.70 4.92
C ARG A 615 11.75 -34.87 5.90
N ASP A 616 12.69 -35.01 6.83
CA ASP A 616 12.80 -36.21 7.68
C ASP A 616 11.72 -36.30 8.78
N GLN A 617 11.24 -35.16 9.32
CA GLN A 617 10.25 -35.15 10.42
C GLN A 617 8.81 -34.93 9.94
N TRP A 618 8.58 -34.18 8.86
CA TRP A 618 7.23 -33.93 8.35
C TRP A 618 6.81 -34.88 7.21
N LEU A 619 7.72 -35.43 6.40
CA LEU A 619 7.32 -36.51 5.48
C LEU A 619 7.07 -37.84 6.22
N VAL A 620 7.81 -38.11 7.30
CA VAL A 620 7.80 -39.44 7.95
C VAL A 620 6.78 -39.54 9.09
N LYS A 621 6.54 -38.49 9.91
CA LYS A 621 5.64 -38.60 11.07
C LYS A 621 4.17 -38.28 10.80
N SER A 622 3.85 -37.40 9.84
CA SER A 622 2.46 -36.96 9.67
C SER A 622 1.66 -37.79 8.67
N GLY A 623 2.28 -38.62 7.83
CA GLY A 623 1.59 -39.20 6.66
C GLY A 623 0.97 -38.12 5.73
N LYS A 624 1.29 -36.84 5.97
CA LYS A 624 0.81 -35.67 5.26
C LYS A 624 2.02 -35.04 4.58
N PRO A 625 2.05 -34.94 3.25
CA PRO A 625 3.11 -34.20 2.58
C PRO A 625 2.94 -32.71 2.86
N TYR A 626 4.02 -32.10 3.33
CA TYR A 626 4.22 -30.67 3.13
C TYR A 626 4.41 -30.47 1.61
N TYR A 627 3.70 -29.51 1.01
CA TYR A 627 3.53 -29.27 -0.44
C TYR A 627 4.82 -28.89 -1.22
N TYR A 628 5.98 -29.42 -0.84
CA TYR A 628 7.27 -29.09 -1.45
C TYR A 628 8.16 -30.28 -1.83
N SER A 629 7.62 -31.49 -1.83
CA SER A 629 8.24 -32.56 -2.60
C SER A 629 7.15 -33.32 -3.32
N ASP A 630 7.07 -33.11 -4.63
CA ASP A 630 6.42 -34.06 -5.51
C ASP A 630 6.97 -35.46 -5.15
N PRO A 631 6.14 -36.43 -4.70
CA PRO A 631 6.66 -37.73 -4.32
C PRO A 631 7.45 -38.29 -5.52
N VAL A 632 8.72 -38.61 -5.29
CA VAL A 632 9.59 -39.14 -6.34
C VAL A 632 8.89 -40.35 -6.93
N ALA A 633 8.61 -40.30 -8.24
CA ALA A 633 7.95 -41.41 -8.90
C ALA A 633 8.85 -42.65 -8.83
N GLU A 634 8.30 -43.75 -8.33
CA GLU A 634 8.96 -45.04 -8.42
C GLU A 634 9.03 -45.43 -9.90
N LYS A 635 10.24 -45.67 -10.40
CA LYS A 635 10.48 -46.12 -11.77
C LYS A 635 10.58 -47.63 -11.79
N ILE A 636 9.65 -48.28 -12.49
CA ILE A 636 9.65 -49.71 -12.74
C ILE A 636 10.00 -49.93 -14.21
N GLU A 637 11.04 -50.73 -14.47
CA GLU A 637 11.36 -51.20 -15.81
C GLU A 637 10.87 -52.64 -15.95
N ASP A 638 10.05 -52.88 -16.97
CA ASP A 638 9.54 -54.20 -17.33
C ASP A 638 9.70 -54.36 -18.85
N ASP A 639 9.81 -55.57 -19.37
CA ASP A 639 10.30 -55.86 -20.72
C ASP A 639 9.64 -54.99 -21.83
N GLY A 640 10.37 -53.99 -22.34
CA GLY A 640 9.89 -53.01 -23.34
C GLY A 640 9.07 -51.81 -22.80
N LYS A 641 8.86 -51.70 -21.48
CA LYS A 641 8.05 -50.68 -20.81
C LYS A 641 8.80 -49.97 -19.67
N ILE A 642 8.46 -48.70 -19.45
CA ILE A 642 8.87 -47.94 -18.26
C ILE A 642 7.62 -47.39 -17.61
N ILE A 643 7.42 -47.68 -16.32
CA ILE A 643 6.28 -47.19 -15.56
C ILE A 643 6.79 -46.29 -14.43
N PHE A 644 6.36 -45.04 -14.46
CA PHE A 644 6.52 -44.11 -13.34
C PHE A 644 5.26 -44.15 -12.49
N ILE A 645 5.36 -44.59 -11.23
CA ILE A 645 4.22 -44.71 -10.32
C ILE A 645 4.40 -43.76 -9.14
N LYS A 646 3.35 -43.01 -8.81
CA LYS A 646 3.23 -42.30 -7.54
C LYS A 646 2.06 -42.90 -6.75
N ASN A 647 2.38 -43.62 -5.67
CA ASN A 647 1.41 -44.15 -4.72
C ASN A 647 1.17 -43.11 -3.61
N LEU A 648 -0.09 -42.74 -3.37
CA LEU A 648 -0.49 -41.67 -2.46
C LEU A 648 -1.34 -42.26 -1.32
N ASN A 649 -0.73 -43.11 -0.49
CA ASN A 649 -1.40 -43.71 0.67
C ASN A 649 -1.47 -42.70 1.83
N GLY A 650 -2.67 -42.46 2.40
CA GLY A 650 -2.85 -41.65 3.62
C GLY A 650 -4.00 -40.65 3.62
N TYR A 651 -4.75 -40.49 2.53
CA TYR A 651 -5.71 -39.39 2.34
C TYR A 651 -7.15 -39.63 2.83
N GLU A 652 -7.48 -40.79 3.44
CA GLU A 652 -8.87 -41.10 3.84
C GLU A 652 -9.35 -40.42 5.14
N GLY A 653 -8.50 -39.69 5.86
CA GLY A 653 -8.79 -39.23 7.23
C GLY A 653 -8.90 -37.73 7.49
N HIS A 654 -8.67 -36.85 6.51
CA HIS A 654 -8.54 -35.42 6.80
C HIS A 654 -9.24 -34.55 5.75
N ASN A 655 -10.28 -33.83 6.19
CA ASN A 655 -10.78 -32.66 5.48
C ASN A 655 -9.65 -31.63 5.41
N CYS A 656 -9.00 -31.53 4.26
CA CYS A 656 -8.21 -30.35 3.92
C CYS A 656 -9.20 -29.22 3.61
N ASP A 657 -9.38 -28.30 4.56
CA ASP A 657 -10.10 -27.05 4.35
C ASP A 657 -9.23 -26.14 3.46
N PHE A 658 -9.62 -25.92 2.19
CA PHE A 658 -9.06 -24.88 1.33
C PHE A 658 -10.16 -24.26 0.49
N ILE A 659 -10.53 -23.02 0.80
CA ILE A 659 -11.61 -22.34 0.09
C ILE A 659 -11.10 -21.63 -1.18
N TYR A 660 -11.94 -21.75 -2.22
CA TYR A 660 -12.12 -20.91 -3.41
C TYR A 660 -11.25 -21.18 -4.64
N ASN A 661 -11.76 -22.10 -5.48
CA ASN A 661 -11.62 -22.26 -6.95
C ASN A 661 -11.17 -23.66 -7.41
N GLY A 662 -12.00 -24.68 -7.21
CA GLY A 662 -11.82 -26.03 -7.74
C GLY A 662 -10.65 -26.77 -7.09
N THR A 663 -10.84 -28.03 -6.74
CA THR A 663 -9.72 -28.81 -6.17
C THR A 663 -8.88 -29.33 -7.33
N SER A 664 -7.74 -28.69 -7.60
CA SER A 664 -6.75 -29.17 -8.58
C SER A 664 -5.58 -29.85 -7.87
N SER A 665 -5.18 -31.01 -8.38
CA SER A 665 -3.99 -31.75 -7.95
C SER A 665 -3.01 -31.84 -9.11
N THR A 666 -1.77 -31.44 -8.88
CA THR A 666 -0.72 -31.38 -9.90
C THR A 666 0.37 -32.42 -9.62
N TYR A 667 0.81 -33.15 -10.65
CA TYR A 667 1.83 -34.19 -10.58
C TYR A 667 2.85 -34.04 -11.70
N ASN A 668 4.14 -33.99 -11.37
CA ASN A 668 5.19 -33.85 -12.39
C ASN A 668 5.85 -35.20 -12.73
N PHE A 669 6.07 -35.44 -14.01
CA PHE A 669 6.81 -36.59 -14.53
C PHE A 669 7.96 -36.12 -15.41
N GLU A 670 9.17 -36.57 -15.10
CA GLU A 670 10.33 -36.38 -15.97
C GLU A 670 10.53 -37.65 -16.82
N ILE A 671 10.54 -37.48 -18.14
CA ILE A 671 10.72 -38.54 -19.14
C ILE A 671 11.95 -38.18 -19.99
N PRO A 672 13.15 -38.57 -19.56
CA PRO A 672 14.36 -38.37 -20.35
C PRO A 672 14.27 -39.15 -21.67
N ASP A 673 14.83 -38.61 -22.74
CA ASP A 673 14.86 -39.23 -24.07
C ASP A 673 13.47 -39.69 -24.56
N ILE A 674 12.45 -38.84 -24.39
CA ILE A 674 11.06 -39.15 -24.72
C ILE A 674 10.87 -39.68 -26.16
N ASP A 675 11.78 -39.35 -27.07
CA ASP A 675 11.79 -39.83 -28.44
C ASP A 675 12.02 -41.33 -28.61
N LYS A 676 12.54 -42.01 -27.58
CA LYS A 676 12.75 -43.47 -27.57
C LYS A 676 11.48 -44.28 -27.30
N PHE A 677 10.34 -43.63 -27.09
CA PHE A 677 9.08 -44.27 -26.75
C PHE A 677 8.01 -43.96 -27.80
N LYS A 678 7.19 -44.96 -28.12
CA LYS A 678 6.14 -44.89 -29.15
C LYS A 678 4.75 -44.68 -28.57
N ASN A 679 4.44 -45.33 -27.45
CA ASN A 679 3.13 -45.20 -26.80
C ASN A 679 3.28 -44.68 -25.38
N PHE A 680 2.34 -43.83 -24.98
CA PHE A 680 2.28 -43.19 -23.68
C PHE A 680 0.91 -43.42 -23.07
N TYR A 681 0.87 -43.81 -21.80
CA TYR A 681 -0.38 -44.04 -21.09
C TYR A 681 -0.37 -43.38 -19.73
N LEU A 682 -1.42 -42.64 -19.42
CA LEU A 682 -1.68 -42.09 -18.10
C LEU A 682 -2.77 -42.93 -17.44
N GLU A 683 -2.50 -43.51 -16.28
CA GLU A 683 -3.51 -44.16 -15.43
C GLU A 683 -3.70 -43.37 -14.14
N ILE A 684 -4.95 -43.13 -13.77
CA ILE A 684 -5.33 -42.50 -12.50
C ILE A 684 -6.29 -43.42 -11.78
N GLU A 685 -6.04 -43.65 -10.50
CA GLU A 685 -6.93 -44.33 -9.55
C GLU A 685 -7.20 -43.38 -8.37
N GLY A 686 -8.46 -43.12 -8.03
CA GLY A 686 -8.83 -42.19 -6.97
C GLY A 686 -10.32 -42.19 -6.62
N LYS A 687 -10.70 -41.35 -5.66
CA LYS A 687 -12.06 -41.24 -5.13
C LYS A 687 -12.55 -39.78 -5.14
N VAL A 688 -13.76 -39.55 -5.62
CA VAL A 688 -14.52 -38.31 -5.48
C VAL A 688 -15.26 -38.35 -4.13
N PRO A 689 -15.06 -37.39 -3.22
CA PRO A 689 -15.55 -37.49 -1.85
C PRO A 689 -17.06 -37.19 -1.72
N PHE A 690 -17.65 -36.42 -2.63
CA PHE A 690 -19.05 -35.98 -2.52
C PHE A 690 -19.70 -35.80 -3.90
N ARG A 691 -20.97 -36.22 -4.04
CA ARG A 691 -21.86 -35.98 -5.21
C ARG A 691 -21.22 -36.20 -6.61
N PRO A 692 -20.71 -37.40 -6.93
CA PRO A 692 -20.19 -37.71 -8.27
C PRO A 692 -21.21 -37.37 -9.37
N GLU A 693 -22.50 -37.55 -9.09
CA GLU A 693 -23.62 -37.25 -9.99
C GLU A 693 -23.81 -35.76 -10.32
N ARG A 694 -23.04 -34.84 -9.73
CA ARG A 694 -23.12 -33.39 -10.01
C ARG A 694 -21.85 -32.79 -10.60
N GLY A 695 -20.71 -33.49 -10.54
CA GLY A 695 -19.44 -32.87 -10.86
C GLY A 695 -18.70 -33.39 -12.10
N ILE A 696 -17.88 -32.54 -12.68
CA ILE A 696 -17.05 -32.79 -13.86
C ILE A 696 -15.59 -32.93 -13.42
N VAL A 697 -14.96 -34.04 -13.80
CA VAL A 697 -13.50 -34.21 -13.66
C VAL A 697 -12.83 -33.81 -14.96
N ILE A 698 -11.80 -32.98 -14.84
CA ILE A 698 -10.96 -32.53 -15.95
C ILE A 698 -9.54 -33.03 -15.71
N VAL A 699 -8.95 -33.70 -16.70
CA VAL A 699 -7.55 -34.11 -16.70
C VAL A 699 -6.81 -33.31 -17.75
N LYS A 700 -5.72 -32.64 -17.36
CA LYS A 700 -4.86 -31.88 -18.26
C LYS A 700 -3.42 -32.36 -18.21
N ILE A 701 -2.72 -32.30 -19.33
CA ILE A 701 -1.28 -32.52 -19.43
C ILE A 701 -0.63 -31.30 -20.09
N ASN A 702 0.32 -30.67 -19.40
CA ASN A 702 1.00 -29.45 -19.84
C ASN A 702 0.01 -28.36 -20.28
N GLY A 703 -1.10 -28.23 -19.54
CA GLY A 703 -2.21 -27.30 -19.83
C GLY A 703 -3.25 -27.79 -20.85
N ASN A 704 -2.99 -28.87 -21.60
CA ASN A 704 -3.92 -29.41 -22.59
C ASN A 704 -4.93 -30.36 -21.96
N GLU A 705 -6.22 -30.14 -22.21
CA GLU A 705 -7.30 -31.02 -21.72
C GLU A 705 -7.30 -32.36 -22.45
N ILE A 706 -7.11 -33.44 -21.70
CA ILE A 706 -7.13 -34.83 -22.18
C ILE A 706 -8.54 -35.42 -22.04
N GLU A 707 -9.22 -35.09 -20.93
CA GLU A 707 -10.54 -35.59 -20.63
C GLU A 707 -11.32 -34.52 -19.87
N ARG A 708 -12.60 -34.40 -20.20
CA ARG A 708 -13.61 -33.71 -19.39
C ARG A 708 -14.83 -34.59 -19.33
N LYS A 709 -15.11 -35.16 -18.16
CA LYS A 709 -16.18 -36.13 -18.01
C LYS A 709 -16.84 -36.05 -16.65
N LYS A 710 -18.16 -36.23 -16.66
CA LYS A 710 -18.97 -36.48 -15.48
C LYS A 710 -18.85 -37.96 -15.10
N TRP A 711 -18.49 -38.24 -13.85
CA TRP A 711 -18.30 -39.60 -13.36
C TRP A 711 -19.52 -40.03 -12.56
N GLU A 712 -20.11 -41.18 -12.89
CA GLU A 712 -21.32 -41.69 -12.22
C GLU A 712 -21.01 -42.33 -10.87
N THR A 713 -19.74 -42.68 -10.64
CA THR A 713 -19.25 -43.34 -9.43
C THR A 713 -18.33 -42.41 -8.64
N ASN A 714 -18.35 -42.57 -7.32
CA ASN A 714 -17.42 -41.90 -6.42
C ASN A 714 -15.99 -42.48 -6.51
N TYR A 715 -15.77 -43.57 -7.24
CA TYR A 715 -14.45 -44.14 -7.49
C TYR A 715 -14.11 -44.03 -8.97
N ILE A 716 -12.90 -43.57 -9.27
CA ILE A 716 -12.38 -43.39 -10.62
C ILE A 716 -11.15 -44.25 -10.76
N LYS A 717 -11.16 -45.15 -11.73
CA LYS A 717 -9.96 -45.80 -12.24
C LYS A 717 -10.02 -45.74 -13.75
N ASN A 718 -9.12 -44.98 -14.37
CA ASN A 718 -9.12 -44.82 -15.81
C ASN A 718 -7.71 -44.72 -16.36
N ARG A 719 -7.55 -45.17 -17.61
CA ARG A 719 -6.29 -45.18 -18.33
C ARG A 719 -6.47 -44.54 -19.71
N TRP A 720 -5.74 -43.46 -19.97
CA TRP A 720 -5.76 -42.72 -21.23
C TRP A 720 -4.51 -43.04 -22.05
N LYS A 721 -4.68 -43.24 -23.36
CA LYS A 721 -3.55 -43.20 -24.30
C LYS A 721 -3.27 -41.74 -24.61
N ILE A 722 -2.05 -41.29 -24.34
CA ILE A 722 -1.63 -39.91 -24.53
C ILE A 722 -0.89 -39.78 -25.85
N GLU A 723 -1.29 -38.81 -26.67
CA GLU A 723 -0.54 -38.50 -27.88
C GLU A 723 0.77 -37.79 -27.53
N LYS A 724 1.87 -38.21 -28.18
CA LYS A 724 3.22 -37.66 -27.95
C LYS A 724 3.28 -36.13 -28.03
N ARG A 725 2.44 -35.50 -28.87
CA ARG A 725 2.40 -34.04 -29.03
C ARG A 725 2.05 -33.26 -27.75
N TYR A 726 1.40 -33.88 -26.77
CA TYR A 726 1.05 -33.25 -25.50
C TYR A 726 2.16 -33.37 -24.45
N LEU A 727 3.20 -34.16 -24.74
CA LEU A 727 4.28 -34.46 -23.81
C LEU A 727 5.55 -33.69 -24.14
N LYS A 728 6.35 -33.46 -23.11
CA LYS A 728 7.69 -32.85 -23.11
C LYS A 728 8.62 -33.75 -22.29
N GLU A 729 9.88 -33.38 -22.14
CA GLU A 729 10.76 -34.07 -21.18
C GLU A 729 10.28 -33.88 -19.73
N LYS A 730 9.69 -32.72 -19.41
CA LYS A 730 9.06 -32.43 -18.12
C LYS A 730 7.57 -32.23 -18.32
N ASN A 731 6.77 -33.07 -17.68
CA ASN A 731 5.32 -33.11 -17.88
C ASN A 731 4.60 -32.80 -16.59
N GLU A 732 3.67 -31.86 -16.67
CA GLU A 732 2.76 -31.52 -15.59
C GLU A 732 1.40 -32.15 -15.87
N VAL A 733 0.90 -32.99 -14.97
CA VAL A 733 -0.44 -33.58 -15.04
C VAL A 733 -1.32 -32.93 -13.99
N ASN A 734 -2.39 -32.25 -14.41
CA ASN A 734 -3.36 -31.62 -13.53
C ASN A 734 -4.67 -32.41 -13.56
N ILE A 735 -5.24 -32.66 -12.38
CA ILE A 735 -6.56 -33.28 -12.24
C ILE A 735 -7.41 -32.33 -11.43
N SER A 736 -8.59 -31.98 -11.94
CA SER A 736 -9.50 -31.04 -11.29
C SER A 736 -10.92 -31.61 -11.21
N TYR A 737 -11.62 -31.33 -10.12
CA TYR A 737 -13.05 -31.63 -9.95
C TYR A 737 -13.84 -30.33 -9.76
N PHE A 738 -14.98 -30.23 -10.45
CA PHE A 738 -15.90 -29.11 -10.38
C PHE A 738 -17.31 -29.62 -10.05
N ASP A 739 -17.99 -29.06 -9.04
CA ASP A 739 -19.41 -29.36 -8.74
C ASP A 739 -20.29 -28.38 -9.55
N GLY A 740 -21.01 -28.86 -10.57
CA GLY A 740 -21.85 -28.03 -11.46
C GLY A 740 -21.42 -27.98 -12.93
N GLU A 741 -22.30 -27.46 -13.80
CA GLU A 741 -22.05 -27.31 -15.25
C GLU A 741 -21.23 -26.04 -15.59
N ASN A 742 -21.22 -25.05 -14.70
CA ASN A 742 -20.50 -23.79 -14.86
C ASN A 742 -19.28 -23.75 -13.90
N PRO A 743 -18.03 -23.61 -14.40
CA PRO A 743 -16.82 -23.57 -13.56
C PRO A 743 -16.77 -22.40 -12.56
N PHE A 744 -17.74 -21.48 -12.60
CA PHE A 744 -17.87 -20.33 -11.72
C PHE A 744 -19.02 -20.42 -10.70
N GLU A 745 -19.84 -21.49 -10.72
CA GLU A 745 -21.00 -21.62 -9.82
C GLU A 745 -20.78 -22.69 -8.75
N THR A 746 -20.70 -22.24 -7.49
CA THR A 746 -20.75 -23.02 -6.23
C THR A 746 -19.62 -24.02 -5.98
N ILE A 747 -18.77 -23.72 -4.98
CA ILE A 747 -17.69 -24.61 -4.53
C ILE A 747 -17.95 -24.95 -3.07
N TYR A 748 -18.32 -26.21 -2.81
CA TYR A 748 -18.14 -26.85 -1.51
C TYR A 748 -16.85 -27.66 -1.55
N ASP A 749 -16.07 -27.65 -0.46
CA ASP A 749 -14.81 -28.40 -0.29
C ASP A 749 -14.97 -29.88 -0.71
N THR A 750 -14.49 -30.25 -1.90
CA THR A 750 -14.62 -31.61 -2.45
C THR A 750 -13.31 -32.04 -3.11
N ASN A 751 -12.31 -32.41 -2.30
CA ASN A 751 -10.99 -32.83 -2.78
C ASN A 751 -11.05 -34.15 -3.58
N PHE A 752 -10.64 -34.15 -4.85
CA PHE A 752 -10.39 -35.41 -5.58
C PHE A 752 -9.21 -36.17 -4.95
N LEU A 753 -9.50 -37.31 -4.32
CA LEU A 753 -8.51 -38.12 -3.61
C LEU A 753 -7.83 -39.08 -4.59
N VAL A 754 -6.70 -38.68 -5.17
CA VAL A 754 -5.88 -39.57 -6.01
C VAL A 754 -5.20 -40.59 -5.11
N LYS A 755 -5.45 -41.87 -5.35
CA LYS A 755 -4.82 -43.01 -4.68
C LYS A 755 -3.53 -43.42 -5.37
N SER A 756 -3.52 -43.42 -6.71
CA SER A 756 -2.31 -43.61 -7.51
C SER A 756 -2.41 -42.91 -8.85
N ILE A 757 -1.26 -42.45 -9.35
CA ILE A 757 -1.11 -41.94 -10.72
C ILE A 757 0.10 -42.61 -11.36
N LYS A 758 -0.06 -43.09 -12.59
CA LYS A 758 0.98 -43.83 -13.31
C LYS A 758 1.16 -43.27 -14.71
N MET A 759 2.41 -43.08 -15.11
CA MET A 759 2.80 -42.80 -16.49
C MET A 759 3.56 -44.01 -17.03
N GLU A 760 2.96 -44.72 -17.96
CA GLU A 760 3.56 -45.87 -18.64
C GLU A 760 4.03 -45.47 -20.04
N LEU A 761 5.26 -45.85 -20.37
CA LEU A 761 5.94 -45.59 -21.62
C LEU A 761 6.31 -46.92 -22.27
N GLU A 762 5.94 -47.13 -23.53
CA GLU A 762 6.34 -48.30 -24.31
C GLU A 762 7.40 -47.89 -25.34
N LYS A 763 8.53 -48.60 -25.37
CA LYS A 763 9.65 -48.35 -26.28
C LYS A 763 9.28 -48.59 -27.75
#